data_AF-A0A0V0QSC2-F1
#
_entry.id   AF-A0A0V0QSC2-F1
#
_cell.length_a   1.000
_cell.length_b   1.000
_cell.length_c   1.000
_cell.angle_alpha   90.00
_cell.angle_beta   90.00
_cell.angle_gamma   90.00
#
_symmetry.space_group_name_H-M   'P 1'
#
loop_
_entity.id
_entity.type
_entity.pdbx_description
1 polymer ?
#
loop_
_entity_poly.entity_id
_entity_poly.type
_entity_poly.pdbx_seq_one_letter_code
_entity_poly.pdbx_strand_id
1 'polypeptide(L)'
;MDYNLCTQEKCQITNNTLINSLAISNGCIIRIQDSKNIYVSDLITINTTAETANTLQINTSVNITIRNIKSLNSQGNGAAIYLNGGSDYDIQNITAINSIDKALKFYQIQNSLIQDVYIQKSLPLSTYGTCMEMVLSSKIQFNNFTSDQNYGNRQLIYIVTSENIYFSNSLFSNNQVDDSASGVYIADSNYIYFENITYFQNYAQNQAPALYISSVNTLSLINILFENNYSAFENGSTFIYGSKKIKIHNITCYNNLAYSKGGSIYIDSSLEIDIYDINIEFSQTERDGGGIFFYNSINIQIIKGILKNNKSVNKEGGALTIDSCQQIYIENLNFYDNSSKKGGSVAISNSYYTHINNIKISSSQSQSIGGGIYLREIYHFIFNNIQVYNCESVQGGGGIYMTQAQDGEIYGVKIYQNISFMGNGGGIFMSDECDNIQFEKVDIYGNQIYSGGFGGGVYSSFNQYIMFSELQISENQGAEYGGGVYIEKQKKLVFQNSIIQEHQYSQKNDLKEGGGMYIEQLQYYIQTNVTFIQNKVENCGGSQKFQNVSDIIIKNSLYIQNSVQKQGYEKYDLEGGSFSIMGTKNILVENSQFLDNFAYKQGGAISIIDTQDLIIKDCSFENNQVYYVKNMSNYSKKAGYIFTLGGGIYIQQVDINLQLNMKIKNSVFKQHQASSGGAIMILLQPQTDSNFEFQDLHFQNNIADIGPSIRFLGDQKQYFQNILSNKQDYNLVLEQEKGILEQQEIFYSFYKNEYLLSSSSYQFQLCSKGLYLQKGGQNYCNICSAGAVCEGGYTPIYPKKQYWRSDLDSYNFIECENNYEACLGNDTCKEGYKGPLCEQCDIVNGYNSNGNDCDECSTKLYVSFKFSLISFAILVLIGYQMTGIKKKIEKILLSKTIFNLWDIPIKNSTILSGILKIFIMHCQIIYLIANFNVDVPQINQVLQVLDQRELLDYILCSCICFMLTLQPGLLQSSLLYASCRKIDDILYSSADLNIKCDETVYLKTVFPCTILSIFILSLVFPVFCGILE
;
A
#
# COMPACT_ATOMS: atom_id res chain seq x y z
N MET A 1 39.47 -73.41 -48.61
CA MET A 1 39.51 -73.82 -50.03
C MET A 1 40.75 -73.20 -50.65
N ASP A 2 41.54 -73.97 -51.40
CA ASP A 2 42.69 -73.44 -52.15
C ASP A 2 42.16 -72.56 -53.30
N TYR A 3 42.12 -71.24 -53.06
CA TYR A 3 41.71 -70.28 -54.07
C TYR A 3 42.88 -69.97 -55.00
N ASN A 4 43.03 -70.75 -56.08
CA ASN A 4 43.88 -70.43 -57.25
C ASN A 4 43.40 -69.19 -58.04
N LEU A 5 42.57 -68.31 -57.45
CA LEU A 5 41.85 -67.20 -58.09
C LEU A 5 42.38 -65.81 -57.71
N CYS A 6 43.40 -65.73 -56.86
CA CYS A 6 43.97 -64.48 -56.37
C CYS A 6 45.48 -64.41 -56.62
N THR A 7 45.90 -63.40 -57.39
CA THR A 7 47.31 -63.02 -57.60
C THR A 7 47.56 -61.64 -56.98
N GLN A 8 48.83 -61.22 -56.93
CA GLN A 8 49.19 -59.87 -56.46
C GLN A 8 48.55 -58.75 -57.29
N GLU A 9 48.19 -58.98 -58.56
CA GLU A 9 47.63 -57.95 -59.45
C GLU A 9 46.11 -57.93 -59.54
N LYS A 10 45.45 -59.08 -59.27
CA LYS A 10 43.99 -59.22 -59.33
C LYS A 10 43.52 -60.40 -58.48
N CYS A 11 42.42 -60.21 -57.76
CA CYS A 11 41.73 -61.27 -57.02
C CYS A 11 40.23 -61.13 -57.21
N GLN A 12 39.56 -62.17 -57.67
CA GLN A 12 38.13 -62.14 -57.97
C GLN A 12 37.40 -63.32 -57.31
N ILE A 13 36.45 -63.02 -56.43
CA ILE A 13 35.59 -64.00 -55.73
C ILE A 13 34.14 -63.61 -55.98
N THR A 14 33.37 -64.46 -56.67
CA THR A 14 31.98 -64.17 -57.06
C THR A 14 31.08 -65.37 -56.85
N ASN A 15 29.83 -65.19 -56.47
CA ASN A 15 28.80 -66.24 -56.37
C ASN A 15 29.20 -67.44 -55.48
N ASN A 16 29.59 -67.16 -54.24
CA ASN A 16 29.98 -68.20 -53.29
C ASN A 16 28.99 -68.30 -52.14
N THR A 17 28.59 -69.52 -51.77
CA THR A 17 27.79 -69.78 -50.57
C THR A 17 28.54 -70.76 -49.67
N LEU A 18 28.86 -70.34 -48.45
CA LEU A 18 29.59 -71.11 -47.46
C LEU A 18 28.65 -71.46 -46.31
N ILE A 19 28.46 -72.75 -46.05
CA ILE A 19 27.52 -73.26 -45.04
C ILE A 19 28.29 -74.10 -44.02
N ASN A 20 28.01 -73.93 -42.73
CA ASN A 20 28.61 -74.71 -41.63
C ASN A 20 30.15 -74.74 -41.68
N SER A 21 30.75 -73.62 -42.09
CA SER A 21 32.21 -73.54 -42.26
C SER A 21 32.89 -73.27 -40.92
N LEU A 22 33.92 -74.06 -40.61
CA LEU A 22 34.68 -73.97 -39.37
C LEU A 22 36.10 -73.47 -39.66
N ALA A 23 36.52 -72.39 -39.00
CA ALA A 23 37.90 -71.96 -38.95
C ALA A 23 38.48 -72.21 -37.55
N ILE A 24 39.56 -73.02 -37.48
CA ILE A 24 40.22 -73.41 -36.22
C ILE A 24 41.42 -72.49 -35.99
N SER A 25 41.62 -72.01 -34.75
CA SER A 25 42.72 -71.11 -34.37
C SER A 25 42.76 -69.79 -35.17
N ASN A 26 43.94 -69.23 -35.46
CA ASN A 26 44.15 -67.97 -36.20
C ASN A 26 43.85 -68.04 -37.71
N GLY A 27 43.01 -69.00 -38.13
CA GLY A 27 42.56 -69.15 -39.51
C GLY A 27 41.67 -68.00 -39.97
N CYS A 28 41.19 -68.08 -41.21
CA CYS A 28 40.12 -67.23 -41.73
C CYS A 28 39.41 -68.05 -42.82
N ILE A 29 38.11 -67.88 -42.98
CA ILE A 29 37.36 -68.65 -43.99
C ILE A 29 37.78 -68.21 -45.41
N ILE A 30 37.88 -66.89 -45.63
CA ILE A 30 38.43 -66.28 -46.85
C ILE A 30 39.43 -65.20 -46.46
N ARG A 31 40.72 -65.41 -46.76
CA ARG A 31 41.78 -64.42 -46.55
C ARG A 31 42.36 -63.97 -47.89
N ILE A 32 42.34 -62.67 -48.14
CA ILE A 32 43.04 -62.02 -49.25
C ILE A 32 44.11 -61.11 -48.65
N GLN A 33 45.31 -61.14 -49.20
CA GLN A 33 46.44 -60.40 -48.65
C GLN A 33 47.35 -59.89 -49.78
N ASP A 34 47.87 -58.67 -49.63
CA ASP A 34 48.88 -58.05 -50.50
C ASP A 34 48.52 -58.10 -52.00
N SER A 35 47.24 -57.85 -52.33
CA SER A 35 46.69 -57.91 -53.69
C SER A 35 46.16 -56.55 -54.16
N LYS A 36 46.19 -56.29 -55.47
CA LYS A 36 45.57 -55.13 -56.10
C LYS A 36 44.30 -55.54 -56.85
N ASN A 37 43.38 -54.61 -57.09
CA ASN A 37 42.17 -54.81 -57.89
C ASN A 37 41.35 -56.02 -57.40
N ILE A 38 40.91 -55.97 -56.14
CA ILE A 38 40.12 -57.03 -55.53
C ILE A 38 38.64 -56.81 -55.88
N TYR A 39 37.97 -57.85 -56.37
CA TYR A 39 36.53 -57.85 -56.60
C TYR A 39 35.87 -59.03 -55.87
N VAL A 40 35.13 -58.73 -54.80
CA VAL A 40 34.33 -59.72 -54.06
C VAL A 40 32.85 -59.40 -54.25
N SER A 41 32.07 -60.34 -54.79
CA SER A 41 30.62 -60.15 -54.98
C SER A 41 29.81 -61.41 -54.65
N ASP A 42 28.55 -61.21 -54.25
CA ASP A 42 27.56 -62.28 -54.08
C ASP A 42 28.07 -63.43 -53.18
N LEU A 43 28.64 -63.06 -52.03
CA LEU A 43 29.15 -63.99 -51.01
C LEU A 43 28.11 -64.14 -49.89
N ILE A 44 27.65 -65.37 -49.67
CA ILE A 44 26.73 -65.72 -48.58
C ILE A 44 27.42 -66.67 -47.62
N THR A 45 27.43 -66.36 -46.33
CA THR A 45 27.97 -67.22 -45.28
C THR A 45 26.88 -67.55 -44.27
N ILE A 46 26.67 -68.83 -43.98
CA ILE A 46 25.61 -69.34 -43.10
C ILE A 46 26.21 -70.27 -42.05
N ASN A 47 25.93 -70.00 -40.77
CA ASN A 47 26.39 -70.80 -39.63
C ASN A 47 27.92 -71.00 -39.65
N THR A 48 28.67 -69.91 -39.78
CA THR A 48 30.13 -69.95 -39.77
C THR A 48 30.65 -69.87 -38.34
N THR A 49 31.51 -70.79 -37.94
CA THR A 49 32.10 -70.80 -36.60
C THR A 49 33.59 -70.52 -36.69
N ALA A 50 34.07 -69.53 -35.94
CA ALA A 50 35.45 -69.09 -36.01
C ALA A 50 35.94 -68.68 -34.62
N GLU A 51 36.70 -69.57 -33.94
CA GLU A 51 37.10 -69.39 -32.54
C GLU A 51 37.86 -68.07 -32.31
N THR A 52 38.78 -67.72 -33.20
CA THR A 52 39.49 -66.41 -33.26
C THR A 52 39.62 -65.88 -34.69
N ALA A 53 38.96 -66.52 -35.64
CA ALA A 53 39.16 -66.36 -37.08
C ALA A 53 38.08 -65.45 -37.71
N ASN A 54 38.42 -64.68 -38.73
CA ASN A 54 37.43 -63.85 -39.45
C ASN A 54 36.74 -64.67 -40.55
N THR A 55 35.54 -64.25 -40.99
CA THR A 55 34.88 -64.89 -42.13
C THR A 55 35.47 -64.41 -43.46
N LEU A 56 35.47 -63.10 -43.71
CA LEU A 56 36.21 -62.46 -44.81
C LEU A 56 37.28 -61.54 -44.22
N GLN A 57 38.55 -61.75 -44.56
CA GLN A 57 39.65 -60.89 -44.17
C GLN A 57 40.41 -60.39 -45.40
N ILE A 58 40.55 -59.07 -45.53
CA ILE A 58 41.38 -58.44 -46.55
C ILE A 58 42.48 -57.64 -45.86
N ASN A 59 43.74 -57.98 -46.15
CA ASN A 59 44.92 -57.30 -45.60
C ASN A 59 45.65 -56.51 -46.70
N THR A 60 46.07 -55.28 -46.40
CA THR A 60 47.13 -54.52 -47.10
C THR A 60 46.96 -54.46 -48.63
N SER A 61 45.74 -54.20 -49.09
CA SER A 61 45.36 -54.26 -50.50
C SER A 61 44.84 -52.90 -51.01
N VAL A 62 44.81 -52.66 -52.33
CA VAL A 62 44.40 -51.36 -52.93
C VAL A 62 43.42 -51.58 -54.08
N ASN A 63 42.46 -50.67 -54.23
CA ASN A 63 41.38 -50.72 -55.23
C ASN A 63 40.51 -51.97 -55.03
N ILE A 64 39.59 -51.89 -54.07
CA ILE A 64 38.87 -53.05 -53.54
C ILE A 64 37.38 -52.80 -53.68
N THR A 65 36.70 -53.66 -54.43
CA THR A 65 35.26 -53.60 -54.63
C THR A 65 34.60 -54.79 -53.92
N ILE A 66 33.69 -54.51 -53.00
CA ILE A 66 32.89 -55.50 -52.28
C ILE A 66 31.40 -55.24 -52.56
N ARG A 67 30.66 -56.26 -52.99
CA ARG A 67 29.23 -56.18 -53.34
C ARG A 67 28.42 -57.33 -52.76
N ASN A 68 27.20 -57.07 -52.32
CA ASN A 68 26.18 -58.10 -52.03
C ASN A 68 26.68 -59.20 -51.09
N ILE A 69 27.21 -58.83 -49.92
CA ILE A 69 27.72 -59.80 -48.93
C ILE A 69 26.65 -60.05 -47.89
N LYS A 70 26.32 -61.32 -47.62
CA LYS A 70 25.39 -61.71 -46.55
C LYS A 70 26.05 -62.68 -45.57
N SER A 71 26.17 -62.28 -44.31
CA SER A 71 26.61 -63.14 -43.22
C SER A 71 25.44 -63.43 -42.28
N LEU A 72 25.08 -64.71 -42.14
CA LEU A 72 23.96 -65.20 -41.35
C LEU A 72 24.47 -66.16 -40.28
N ASN A 73 24.21 -65.85 -39.00
CA ASN A 73 24.59 -66.67 -37.84
C ASN A 73 26.10 -66.92 -37.75
N SER A 74 26.91 -65.86 -37.67
CA SER A 74 28.35 -66.01 -37.43
C SER A 74 28.63 -66.22 -35.94
N GLN A 75 29.30 -67.32 -35.59
CA GLN A 75 29.62 -67.78 -34.23
C GLN A 75 31.13 -67.64 -33.96
N GLY A 76 31.50 -67.24 -32.73
CA GLY A 76 32.91 -67.10 -32.31
C GLY A 76 33.38 -65.64 -32.21
N ASN A 77 34.68 -65.42 -31.94
CA ASN A 77 35.23 -64.12 -31.56
C ASN A 77 35.82 -63.29 -32.72
N GLY A 78 35.74 -63.79 -33.96
CA GLY A 78 36.23 -63.06 -35.14
C GLY A 78 35.13 -62.27 -35.85
N ALA A 79 35.53 -61.34 -36.71
CA ALA A 79 34.59 -60.49 -37.45
C ALA A 79 34.02 -61.20 -38.68
N ALA A 80 32.78 -60.91 -39.05
CA ALA A 80 32.23 -61.39 -40.33
C ALA A 80 33.01 -60.77 -41.52
N ILE A 81 33.31 -59.48 -41.46
CA ILE A 81 34.20 -58.81 -42.42
C ILE A 81 35.26 -58.04 -41.65
N TYR A 82 36.53 -58.35 -41.93
CA TYR A 82 37.69 -57.64 -41.39
C TYR A 82 38.55 -57.05 -42.51
N LEU A 83 38.62 -55.73 -42.55
CA LEU A 83 39.51 -55.00 -43.47
C LEU A 83 40.65 -54.39 -42.67
N ASN A 84 41.88 -54.67 -43.10
CA ASN A 84 43.08 -54.37 -42.34
C ASN A 84 44.18 -53.78 -43.24
N GLY A 85 44.38 -52.47 -43.16
CA GLY A 85 45.24 -51.71 -44.07
C GLY A 85 44.63 -51.55 -45.46
N GLY A 86 45.25 -50.74 -46.31
CA GLY A 86 44.82 -50.54 -47.69
C GLY A 86 44.00 -49.28 -47.94
N SER A 87 43.71 -49.01 -49.22
CA SER A 87 42.99 -47.81 -49.66
C SER A 87 42.02 -48.10 -50.80
N ASP A 88 41.08 -47.18 -50.99
CA ASP A 88 40.16 -47.15 -52.14
C ASP A 88 39.20 -48.36 -52.11
N TYR A 89 38.55 -48.53 -50.95
CA TYR A 89 37.48 -49.51 -50.77
C TYR A 89 36.15 -48.93 -51.26
N ASP A 90 35.49 -49.64 -52.15
CA ASP A 90 34.12 -49.38 -52.57
C ASP A 90 33.27 -50.58 -52.15
N ILE A 91 32.42 -50.39 -51.15
CA ILE A 91 31.68 -51.44 -50.47
C ILE A 91 30.18 -51.12 -50.55
N GLN A 92 29.39 -52.04 -51.09
CA GLN A 92 27.93 -51.85 -51.20
C GLN A 92 27.16 -53.12 -50.84
N ASN A 93 26.00 -52.93 -50.21
CA ASN A 93 25.02 -53.98 -49.91
C ASN A 93 25.60 -55.10 -49.04
N ILE A 94 25.93 -54.76 -47.79
CA ILE A 94 26.36 -55.73 -46.77
C ILE A 94 25.21 -56.00 -45.81
N THR A 95 24.92 -57.28 -45.55
CA THR A 95 23.97 -57.72 -44.53
C THR A 95 24.67 -58.64 -43.54
N ALA A 96 24.60 -58.34 -42.24
CA ALA A 96 25.06 -59.22 -41.17
C ALA A 96 23.95 -59.45 -40.14
N ILE A 97 23.55 -60.70 -39.92
CA ILE A 97 22.45 -61.06 -39.02
C ILE A 97 22.92 -62.11 -38.01
N ASN A 98 22.59 -61.93 -36.73
CA ASN A 98 22.92 -62.85 -35.63
C ASN A 98 24.43 -63.11 -35.50
N SER A 99 25.24 -62.05 -35.44
CA SER A 99 26.70 -62.17 -35.22
C SER A 99 27.02 -62.21 -33.72
N ILE A 100 27.81 -63.19 -33.27
CA ILE A 100 28.18 -63.39 -31.85
C ILE A 100 29.31 -62.50 -31.34
N ASP A 101 30.05 -61.82 -32.22
CA ASP A 101 31.00 -60.78 -31.83
C ASP A 101 30.88 -59.63 -32.85
N LYS A 102 31.92 -59.36 -33.64
CA LYS A 102 31.91 -58.24 -34.60
C LYS A 102 31.26 -58.64 -35.93
N ALA A 103 30.31 -57.85 -36.41
CA ALA A 103 29.87 -57.92 -37.80
C ALA A 103 30.94 -57.31 -38.72
N LEU A 104 31.45 -56.13 -38.35
CA LEU A 104 32.40 -55.36 -39.17
C LEU A 104 33.62 -54.93 -38.33
N LYS A 105 34.80 -55.09 -38.90
CA LYS A 105 36.05 -54.57 -38.32
C LYS A 105 36.87 -53.86 -39.38
N PHE A 106 37.27 -52.63 -39.10
CA PHE A 106 38.08 -51.77 -39.95
C PHE A 106 39.32 -51.32 -39.19
N TYR A 107 40.50 -51.56 -39.75
CA TYR A 107 41.76 -51.14 -39.15
C TYR A 107 42.63 -50.52 -40.24
N GLN A 108 43.09 -49.28 -40.04
CA GLN A 108 44.02 -48.60 -40.97
C GLN A 108 43.55 -48.52 -42.44
N ILE A 109 42.24 -48.46 -42.70
CA ILE A 109 41.72 -48.31 -44.06
C ILE A 109 41.59 -46.83 -44.44
N GLN A 110 41.73 -46.52 -45.74
CA GLN A 110 41.69 -45.15 -46.25
C GLN A 110 40.83 -44.99 -47.50
N ASN A 111 40.32 -43.77 -47.74
CA ASN A 111 39.56 -43.39 -48.94
C ASN A 111 38.46 -44.40 -49.28
N SER A 112 37.49 -44.60 -48.40
CA SER A 112 36.53 -45.70 -48.54
C SER A 112 35.10 -45.20 -48.59
N LEU A 113 34.32 -45.71 -49.54
CA LEU A 113 32.89 -45.51 -49.67
C LEU A 113 32.17 -46.82 -49.27
N ILE A 114 31.31 -46.74 -48.27
CA ILE A 114 30.58 -47.86 -47.70
C ILE A 114 29.08 -47.54 -47.72
N GLN A 115 28.31 -48.31 -48.49
CA GLN A 115 26.89 -48.02 -48.72
C GLN A 115 26.01 -49.24 -48.45
N ASP A 116 24.78 -48.99 -48.04
CA ASP A 116 23.73 -50.00 -47.86
C ASP A 116 24.19 -51.13 -46.93
N VAL A 117 24.48 -50.78 -45.69
CA VAL A 117 24.91 -51.73 -44.65
C VAL A 117 23.75 -52.01 -43.71
N TYR A 118 23.46 -53.28 -43.45
CA TYR A 118 22.42 -53.72 -42.52
C TYR A 118 22.98 -54.72 -41.50
N ILE A 119 22.99 -54.33 -40.21
CA ILE A 119 23.44 -55.16 -39.10
C ILE A 119 22.28 -55.37 -38.13
N GLN A 120 21.93 -56.63 -37.85
CA GLN A 120 20.80 -56.96 -36.99
C GLN A 120 21.08 -58.11 -36.01
N LYS A 121 20.56 -58.00 -34.78
CA LYS A 121 20.57 -59.06 -33.75
C LYS A 121 21.97 -59.58 -33.39
N SER A 122 22.98 -58.72 -33.45
CA SER A 122 24.32 -59.06 -33.01
C SER A 122 24.40 -59.10 -31.48
N LEU A 123 25.10 -60.09 -30.93
CA LEU A 123 25.13 -60.45 -29.50
C LEU A 123 26.57 -60.81 -29.06
N PRO A 124 27.41 -59.81 -28.75
CA PRO A 124 28.79 -60.00 -28.35
C PRO A 124 28.96 -60.81 -27.06
N LEU A 125 29.79 -61.87 -27.09
CA LEU A 125 30.20 -62.61 -25.89
C LEU A 125 31.31 -61.93 -25.08
N SER A 126 32.13 -61.09 -25.73
CA SER A 126 33.30 -60.48 -25.10
C SER A 126 32.91 -59.27 -24.25
N THR A 127 33.56 -59.06 -23.10
CA THR A 127 33.28 -57.93 -22.18
C THR A 127 33.42 -56.55 -22.82
N TYR A 128 34.17 -56.45 -23.93
CA TYR A 128 34.34 -55.24 -24.74
C TYR A 128 33.70 -55.36 -26.13
N GLY A 129 32.81 -56.33 -26.30
CA GLY A 129 32.31 -56.72 -27.61
C GLY A 129 31.42 -55.65 -28.21
N THR A 130 31.69 -55.38 -29.49
CA THR A 130 31.06 -54.38 -30.34
C THR A 130 30.51 -55.07 -31.58
N CYS A 131 29.48 -54.49 -32.19
CA CYS A 131 29.00 -54.94 -33.50
C CYS A 131 29.92 -54.46 -34.62
N MET A 132 30.48 -53.26 -34.45
CA MET A 132 31.39 -52.65 -35.39
C MET A 132 32.57 -52.00 -34.66
N GLU A 133 33.77 -52.21 -35.18
CA GLU A 133 35.00 -51.59 -34.69
C GLU A 133 35.75 -50.91 -35.84
N MET A 134 36.15 -49.66 -35.66
CA MET A 134 36.99 -48.90 -36.58
C MET A 134 38.12 -48.21 -35.82
N VAL A 135 39.35 -48.44 -36.26
CA VAL A 135 40.54 -47.88 -35.60
C VAL A 135 41.54 -47.39 -36.65
N LEU A 136 42.16 -46.23 -36.40
CA LEU A 136 43.23 -45.64 -37.23
C LEU A 136 42.86 -45.47 -38.71
N SER A 137 41.57 -45.29 -39.02
CA SER A 137 41.07 -45.22 -40.40
C SER A 137 40.82 -43.77 -40.82
N SER A 138 40.89 -43.47 -42.12
CA SER A 138 40.70 -42.10 -42.60
C SER A 138 39.91 -41.95 -43.90
N LYS A 139 39.16 -40.85 -44.03
CA LYS A 139 38.34 -40.53 -45.21
C LYS A 139 37.35 -41.65 -45.53
N ILE A 140 36.50 -41.97 -44.56
CA ILE A 140 35.49 -43.04 -44.68
C ILE A 140 34.10 -42.41 -44.78
N GLN A 141 33.33 -42.83 -45.77
CA GLN A 141 31.97 -42.37 -46.00
C GLN A 141 30.99 -43.54 -45.86
N PHE A 142 30.10 -43.45 -44.89
CA PHE A 142 28.95 -44.33 -44.70
C PHE A 142 27.70 -43.66 -45.25
N ASN A 143 26.98 -44.37 -46.11
CA ASN A 143 25.68 -43.93 -46.61
C ASN A 143 24.67 -45.07 -46.48
N ASN A 144 23.50 -44.79 -45.90
CA ASN A 144 22.47 -45.81 -45.65
C ASN A 144 22.98 -46.98 -44.79
N PHE A 145 23.51 -46.64 -43.61
CA PHE A 145 23.91 -47.62 -42.59
C PHE A 145 22.75 -47.87 -41.62
N THR A 146 22.36 -49.12 -41.43
CA THR A 146 21.30 -49.53 -40.51
C THR A 146 21.82 -50.50 -39.46
N SER A 147 21.61 -50.16 -38.19
CA SER A 147 21.86 -51.02 -37.03
C SER A 147 20.58 -51.19 -36.24
N ASP A 148 20.04 -52.41 -36.21
CA ASP A 148 18.76 -52.72 -35.56
C ASP A 148 18.84 -53.89 -34.57
N GLN A 149 18.25 -53.75 -33.38
CA GLN A 149 18.12 -54.83 -32.38
C GLN A 149 19.45 -55.47 -31.98
N ASN A 150 20.54 -54.71 -31.96
CA ASN A 150 21.84 -55.24 -31.57
C ASN A 150 22.12 -55.00 -30.08
N TYR A 151 22.91 -55.89 -29.49
CA TYR A 151 23.37 -55.80 -28.11
C TYR A 151 24.87 -55.51 -28.08
N GLY A 152 25.36 -54.79 -27.07
CA GLY A 152 26.79 -54.58 -26.82
C GLY A 152 27.09 -54.52 -25.33
N ASN A 153 28.18 -55.14 -24.87
CA ASN A 153 28.49 -55.10 -23.43
C ASN A 153 28.99 -53.71 -23.01
N ARG A 154 29.79 -53.03 -23.86
CA ARG A 154 30.30 -51.69 -23.57
C ARG A 154 29.83 -50.64 -24.56
N GLN A 155 30.01 -50.89 -25.85
CA GLN A 155 29.59 -49.99 -26.91
C GLN A 155 29.23 -50.79 -28.16
N LEU A 156 28.36 -50.25 -29.01
CA LEU A 156 27.89 -50.97 -30.19
C LEU A 156 28.76 -50.74 -31.43
N ILE A 157 28.92 -49.48 -31.81
CA ILE A 157 29.76 -49.05 -32.93
C ILE A 157 30.89 -48.21 -32.35
N TYR A 158 32.11 -48.71 -32.47
CA TYR A 158 33.28 -48.14 -31.81
C TYR A 158 34.26 -47.58 -32.83
N ILE A 159 34.44 -46.26 -32.85
CA ILE A 159 35.35 -45.57 -33.78
C ILE A 159 36.39 -44.79 -32.98
N VAL A 160 37.67 -45.12 -33.10
CA VAL A 160 38.72 -44.48 -32.31
C VAL A 160 39.93 -44.10 -33.14
N THR A 161 40.59 -42.99 -32.80
CA THR A 161 41.84 -42.52 -33.46
C THR A 161 41.70 -42.43 -34.98
N SER A 162 40.54 -41.99 -35.47
CA SER A 162 40.20 -41.96 -36.90
C SER A 162 39.95 -40.53 -37.37
N GLU A 163 40.01 -40.30 -38.70
CA GLU A 163 39.94 -38.94 -39.25
C GLU A 163 39.03 -38.86 -40.49
N ASN A 164 38.26 -37.78 -40.65
CA ASN A 164 37.40 -37.55 -41.82
C ASN A 164 36.37 -38.68 -41.98
N ILE A 165 35.52 -38.88 -40.97
CA ILE A 165 34.49 -39.92 -40.95
C ILE A 165 33.12 -39.27 -41.17
N TYR A 166 32.39 -39.74 -42.18
CA TYR A 166 31.10 -39.21 -42.59
C TYR A 166 30.03 -40.29 -42.51
N PHE A 167 28.91 -40.02 -41.85
CA PHE A 167 27.70 -40.83 -41.88
C PHE A 167 26.56 -40.03 -42.49
N SER A 168 25.82 -40.65 -43.41
CA SER A 168 24.68 -40.04 -44.08
C SER A 168 23.50 -41.00 -44.19
N ASN A 169 22.27 -40.47 -44.06
CA ASN A 169 21.02 -41.20 -44.31
C ASN A 169 20.90 -42.53 -43.56
N SER A 170 21.28 -42.56 -42.28
CA SER A 170 21.49 -43.80 -41.52
C SER A 170 20.53 -43.92 -40.32
N LEU A 171 20.26 -45.17 -39.91
CA LEU A 171 19.32 -45.52 -38.84
C LEU A 171 19.99 -46.40 -37.78
N PHE A 172 19.91 -45.98 -36.52
CA PHE A 172 20.33 -46.77 -35.37
C PHE A 172 19.10 -46.97 -34.48
N SER A 173 18.52 -48.18 -34.50
CA SER A 173 17.26 -48.47 -33.82
C SER A 173 17.31 -49.66 -32.87
N ASN A 174 16.57 -49.59 -31.77
CA ASN A 174 16.36 -50.73 -30.85
C ASN A 174 17.66 -51.35 -30.32
N ASN A 175 18.76 -50.61 -30.26
CA ASN A 175 20.03 -51.15 -29.82
C ASN A 175 20.18 -51.00 -28.31
N GLN A 176 20.88 -51.95 -27.68
CA GLN A 176 21.03 -52.01 -26.23
C GLN A 176 22.51 -52.17 -25.84
N VAL A 177 22.96 -51.40 -24.84
CA VAL A 177 24.26 -51.62 -24.19
C VAL A 177 24.23 -51.49 -22.67
N ASP A 178 25.17 -52.14 -22.00
CA ASP A 178 25.27 -52.11 -20.53
C ASP A 178 26.14 -50.95 -19.99
N ASP A 179 26.90 -50.26 -20.84
CA ASP A 179 27.81 -49.20 -20.39
C ASP A 179 27.70 -47.90 -21.20
N SER A 180 28.43 -47.77 -22.30
CA SER A 180 28.69 -46.48 -22.96
C SER A 180 27.65 -46.05 -23.99
N ALA A 181 27.65 -46.62 -25.20
CA ALA A 181 26.76 -46.16 -26.28
C ALA A 181 26.19 -47.27 -27.15
N SER A 182 24.86 -47.30 -27.29
CA SER A 182 24.14 -48.28 -28.11
C SER A 182 23.99 -47.87 -29.56
N GLY A 183 24.06 -46.59 -29.89
CA GLY A 183 24.21 -46.13 -31.27
C GLY A 183 25.67 -46.11 -31.69
N VAL A 184 26.36 -44.99 -31.46
CA VAL A 184 27.75 -44.79 -31.90
C VAL A 184 28.62 -44.20 -30.78
N TYR A 185 29.81 -44.78 -30.59
CA TYR A 185 30.87 -44.29 -29.72
C TYR A 185 32.06 -43.83 -30.56
N ILE A 186 32.49 -42.57 -30.40
CA ILE A 186 33.67 -42.02 -31.07
C ILE A 186 34.64 -41.40 -30.07
N ALA A 187 35.93 -41.76 -30.14
CA ALA A 187 36.97 -41.16 -29.30
C ALA A 187 38.24 -40.77 -30.06
N ASP A 188 38.93 -39.73 -29.57
CA ASP A 188 40.27 -39.30 -30.01
C ASP A 188 40.40 -39.13 -31.54
N SER A 189 39.35 -38.59 -32.16
CA SER A 189 39.19 -38.56 -33.62
C SER A 189 39.04 -37.14 -34.16
N ASN A 190 39.29 -36.95 -35.46
CA ASN A 190 39.30 -35.65 -36.12
C ASN A 190 38.28 -35.59 -37.26
N TYR A 191 37.57 -34.47 -37.41
CA TYR A 191 36.61 -34.23 -38.50
C TYR A 191 35.55 -35.34 -38.64
N ILE A 192 34.56 -35.30 -37.76
CA ILE A 192 33.43 -36.24 -37.71
C ILE A 192 32.16 -35.52 -38.15
N TYR A 193 31.45 -36.11 -39.11
CA TYR A 193 30.26 -35.52 -39.72
C TYR A 193 29.10 -36.53 -39.77
N PHE A 194 27.94 -36.13 -39.25
CA PHE A 194 26.70 -36.88 -39.30
C PHE A 194 25.62 -36.03 -39.96
N GLU A 195 24.94 -36.58 -40.96
CA GLU A 195 23.85 -35.92 -41.66
C GLU A 195 22.66 -36.85 -41.90
N ASN A 196 21.44 -36.39 -41.63
CA ASN A 196 20.21 -37.15 -41.85
C ASN A 196 20.25 -38.51 -41.12
N ILE A 197 20.44 -38.47 -39.80
CA ILE A 197 20.58 -39.67 -38.96
C ILE A 197 19.39 -39.77 -38.02
N THR A 198 18.87 -40.99 -37.84
CA THR A 198 17.85 -41.28 -36.85
C THR A 198 18.37 -42.25 -35.79
N TYR A 199 18.25 -41.86 -34.53
CA TYR A 199 18.48 -42.71 -33.36
C TYR A 199 17.14 -42.96 -32.65
N PHE A 200 16.63 -44.19 -32.75
CA PHE A 200 15.28 -44.53 -32.31
C PHE A 200 15.27 -45.69 -31.31
N GLN A 201 14.67 -45.49 -30.13
CA GLN A 201 14.49 -46.56 -29.13
C GLN A 201 15.80 -47.27 -28.71
N ASN A 202 16.91 -46.53 -28.61
CA ASN A 202 18.16 -47.10 -28.10
C ASN A 202 18.21 -47.03 -26.57
N TYR A 203 18.81 -48.05 -25.97
CA TYR A 203 18.97 -48.19 -24.53
C TYR A 203 20.45 -48.24 -24.16
N ALA A 204 20.87 -47.47 -23.16
CA ALA A 204 22.15 -47.64 -22.49
C ALA A 204 21.89 -47.74 -20.99
N GLN A 205 22.53 -48.67 -20.31
CA GLN A 205 22.39 -48.74 -18.86
C GLN A 205 23.11 -47.54 -18.20
N ASN A 206 24.37 -47.27 -18.53
CA ASN A 206 25.12 -46.21 -17.85
C ASN A 206 25.08 -44.86 -18.58
N GLN A 207 25.50 -44.78 -19.84
CA GLN A 207 25.81 -43.49 -20.49
C GLN A 207 24.83 -43.13 -21.62
N ALA A 208 25.31 -42.83 -22.83
CA ALA A 208 24.55 -42.17 -23.88
C ALA A 208 24.00 -43.16 -24.93
N PRO A 209 22.69 -43.46 -24.94
CA PRO A 209 22.12 -44.48 -25.81
C PRO A 209 22.26 -44.19 -27.31
N ALA A 210 22.23 -42.93 -27.74
CA ALA A 210 22.36 -42.62 -29.16
C ALA A 210 23.82 -42.37 -29.57
N LEU A 211 24.47 -41.39 -28.94
CA LEU A 211 25.77 -40.91 -29.41
C LEU A 211 26.68 -40.52 -28.24
N TYR A 212 27.87 -41.12 -28.19
CA TYR A 212 28.93 -40.75 -27.27
C TYR A 212 30.14 -40.24 -28.05
N ILE A 213 30.53 -38.99 -27.80
CA ILE A 213 31.70 -38.35 -28.42
C ILE A 213 32.71 -37.95 -27.34
N SER A 214 33.96 -38.39 -27.50
CA SER A 214 35.08 -38.02 -26.62
C SER A 214 36.24 -37.41 -27.40
N SER A 215 36.75 -36.27 -26.95
CA SER A 215 38.02 -35.72 -27.43
C SER A 215 38.08 -35.51 -28.95
N VAL A 216 36.96 -35.12 -29.57
CA VAL A 216 36.90 -34.88 -31.02
C VAL A 216 37.26 -33.44 -31.37
N ASN A 217 38.15 -33.24 -32.33
CA ASN A 217 38.58 -31.89 -32.71
C ASN A 217 37.47 -31.10 -33.43
N THR A 218 36.71 -31.75 -34.31
CA THR A 218 35.60 -31.12 -35.04
C THR A 218 34.48 -32.11 -35.22
N LEU A 219 33.31 -31.78 -34.67
CA LEU A 219 32.06 -32.54 -34.77
C LEU A 219 31.00 -31.70 -35.47
N SER A 220 30.31 -32.28 -36.44
CA SER A 220 29.15 -31.67 -37.10
C SER A 220 27.98 -32.64 -37.11
N LEU A 221 26.87 -32.24 -36.51
CA LEU A 221 25.60 -32.96 -36.46
C LEU A 221 24.54 -32.14 -37.20
N ILE A 222 24.02 -32.66 -38.30
CA ILE A 222 23.07 -31.94 -39.16
C ILE A 222 21.85 -32.82 -39.42
N ASN A 223 20.63 -32.28 -39.22
CA ASN A 223 19.38 -33.00 -39.48
C ASN A 223 19.32 -34.35 -38.73
N ILE A 224 19.46 -34.31 -37.40
CA ILE A 224 19.46 -35.53 -36.58
C ILE A 224 18.14 -35.62 -35.80
N LEU A 225 17.57 -36.83 -35.76
CA LEU A 225 16.43 -37.17 -34.93
C LEU A 225 16.87 -38.10 -33.79
N PHE A 226 16.70 -37.65 -32.55
CA PHE A 226 16.85 -38.46 -31.35
C PHE A 226 15.48 -38.72 -30.74
N GLU A 227 14.96 -39.94 -30.89
CA GLU A 227 13.61 -40.27 -30.45
C GLU A 227 13.57 -41.51 -29.53
N ASN A 228 12.88 -41.39 -28.39
CA ASN A 228 12.63 -42.48 -27.45
C ASN A 228 13.90 -43.19 -26.94
N ASN A 229 15.03 -42.49 -26.82
CA ASN A 229 16.27 -43.08 -26.32
C ASN A 229 16.32 -42.99 -24.79
N TYR A 230 16.77 -44.06 -24.14
CA TYR A 230 16.74 -44.18 -22.68
C TYR A 230 18.11 -44.54 -22.07
N SER A 231 18.51 -43.77 -21.07
CA SER A 231 19.66 -44.07 -20.19
C SER A 231 19.22 -44.33 -18.76
N ALA A 232 19.62 -45.47 -18.19
CA ALA A 232 19.19 -45.86 -16.85
C ALA A 232 19.92 -45.16 -15.69
N PHE A 233 21.16 -44.66 -15.89
CA PHE A 233 21.97 -44.11 -14.78
C PHE A 233 22.58 -42.72 -14.99
N GLU A 234 23.13 -42.36 -16.15
CA GLU A 234 23.86 -41.08 -16.28
C GLU A 234 23.23 -40.12 -17.28
N ASN A 235 23.56 -40.24 -18.56
CA ASN A 235 23.49 -39.13 -19.51
C ASN A 235 22.32 -39.28 -20.49
N GLY A 236 21.85 -38.17 -21.04
CA GLY A 236 20.85 -38.16 -22.12
C GLY A 236 21.22 -38.95 -23.35
N SER A 237 20.33 -38.87 -24.34
CA SER A 237 20.52 -39.49 -25.65
C SER A 237 21.92 -39.30 -26.22
N THR A 238 22.47 -38.08 -26.10
CA THR A 238 23.80 -37.71 -26.58
C THR A 238 24.69 -37.19 -25.45
N PHE A 239 25.94 -37.65 -25.40
CA PHE A 239 26.99 -37.09 -24.54
C PHE A 239 28.22 -36.70 -25.36
N ILE A 240 28.65 -35.44 -25.24
CA ILE A 240 29.84 -34.90 -25.88
C ILE A 240 30.80 -34.40 -24.81
N TYR A 241 32.01 -34.94 -24.79
CA TYR A 241 33.04 -34.63 -23.82
C TYR A 241 34.35 -34.19 -24.49
N GLY A 242 34.97 -33.13 -23.99
CA GLY A 242 36.35 -32.75 -24.34
C GLY A 242 36.56 -32.35 -25.80
N SER A 243 35.50 -31.93 -26.51
CA SER A 243 35.56 -31.67 -27.95
C SER A 243 35.83 -30.19 -28.25
N LYS A 244 36.60 -29.90 -29.29
CA LYS A 244 37.09 -28.54 -29.55
C LYS A 244 36.09 -27.66 -30.31
N LYS A 245 35.59 -28.13 -31.46
CA LYS A 245 34.59 -27.43 -32.28
C LYS A 245 33.38 -28.34 -32.50
N ILE A 246 32.21 -27.91 -32.03
CA ILE A 246 30.96 -28.64 -32.12
C ILE A 246 29.96 -27.78 -32.90
N LYS A 247 29.42 -28.32 -34.00
CA LYS A 247 28.34 -27.71 -34.76
C LYS A 247 27.13 -28.63 -34.76
N ILE A 248 26.01 -28.11 -34.30
CA ILE A 248 24.75 -28.83 -34.19
C ILE A 248 23.69 -28.00 -34.90
N HIS A 249 23.10 -28.55 -35.97
CA HIS A 249 22.16 -27.82 -36.82
C HIS A 249 20.93 -28.65 -37.12
N ASN A 250 19.75 -28.07 -36.92
CA ASN A 250 18.46 -28.69 -37.24
C ASN A 250 18.30 -30.06 -36.55
N ILE A 251 18.22 -30.06 -35.22
CA ILE A 251 18.05 -31.27 -34.42
C ILE A 251 16.65 -31.33 -33.83
N THR A 252 16.04 -32.51 -33.90
CA THR A 252 14.82 -32.83 -33.15
C THR A 252 15.11 -33.89 -32.11
N CYS A 253 14.75 -33.60 -30.87
CA CYS A 253 14.82 -34.52 -29.76
C CYS A 253 13.42 -34.72 -29.18
N TYR A 254 12.95 -35.96 -29.15
CA TYR A 254 11.60 -36.28 -28.68
C TYR A 254 11.61 -37.44 -27.70
N ASN A 255 11.04 -37.22 -26.51
CA ASN A 255 10.81 -38.24 -25.49
C ASN A 255 12.08 -39.04 -25.12
N ASN A 256 13.20 -38.33 -24.95
CA ASN A 256 14.43 -38.95 -24.45
C ASN A 256 14.48 -38.87 -22.93
N LEU A 257 14.93 -39.96 -22.29
CA LEU A 257 14.93 -40.09 -20.84
C LEU A 257 16.34 -40.44 -20.35
N ALA A 258 16.81 -39.74 -19.33
CA ALA A 258 18.02 -40.10 -18.59
C ALA A 258 17.82 -39.98 -17.10
N TYR A 259 18.62 -40.69 -16.31
CA TYR A 259 18.54 -40.53 -14.85
C TYR A 259 19.24 -39.26 -14.37
N SER A 260 20.49 -38.98 -14.80
CA SER A 260 21.29 -37.90 -14.19
C SER A 260 21.25 -36.59 -14.96
N LYS A 261 21.66 -36.55 -16.24
CA LYS A 261 22.05 -35.28 -16.88
C LYS A 261 21.58 -35.15 -18.32
N GLY A 262 21.03 -33.97 -18.65
CA GLY A 262 20.79 -33.51 -20.02
C GLY A 262 19.92 -34.46 -20.83
N GLY A 263 18.62 -34.56 -20.53
CA GLY A 263 17.75 -35.67 -20.97
C GLY A 263 17.82 -36.01 -22.46
N SER A 264 18.12 -35.03 -23.31
CA SER A 264 18.49 -35.25 -24.70
C SER A 264 19.99 -35.05 -24.97
N ILE A 265 20.57 -33.93 -24.55
CA ILE A 265 21.95 -33.57 -24.89
C ILE A 265 22.71 -33.14 -23.63
N TYR A 266 23.86 -33.76 -23.38
CA TYR A 266 24.83 -33.32 -22.38
C TYR A 266 26.17 -32.98 -23.06
N ILE A 267 26.66 -31.76 -22.83
CA ILE A 267 27.96 -31.28 -23.34
C ILE A 267 28.83 -30.86 -22.17
N ASP A 268 30.03 -31.44 -22.08
CA ASP A 268 30.97 -31.25 -20.99
C ASP A 268 32.37 -30.90 -21.52
N SER A 269 33.05 -29.97 -20.83
CA SER A 269 34.48 -29.67 -21.03
C SER A 269 34.85 -29.36 -22.49
N SER A 270 33.96 -28.66 -23.21
CA SER A 270 34.09 -28.38 -24.65
C SER A 270 34.24 -26.88 -24.93
N LEU A 271 34.88 -26.49 -26.06
CA LEU A 271 35.47 -25.14 -26.22
C LEU A 271 34.79 -24.16 -27.20
N GLU A 272 34.13 -24.64 -28.25
CA GLU A 272 33.45 -23.83 -29.27
C GLU A 272 32.22 -24.61 -29.71
N ILE A 273 31.04 -24.18 -29.27
CA ILE A 273 29.79 -24.92 -29.45
C ILE A 273 28.77 -24.02 -30.14
N ASP A 274 28.44 -24.36 -31.38
CA ASP A 274 27.42 -23.67 -32.17
C ASP A 274 26.20 -24.59 -32.32
N ILE A 275 25.08 -24.23 -31.69
CA ILE A 275 23.79 -24.91 -31.84
C ILE A 275 22.81 -23.97 -32.54
N TYR A 276 22.24 -24.44 -33.65
CA TYR A 276 21.27 -23.68 -34.43
C TYR A 276 20.05 -24.52 -34.79
N ASP A 277 18.86 -23.95 -34.62
CA ASP A 277 17.56 -24.57 -34.95
C ASP A 277 17.36 -25.90 -34.23
N ILE A 278 16.94 -25.82 -32.97
CA ILE A 278 16.74 -27.00 -32.12
C ILE A 278 15.29 -27.12 -31.67
N ASN A 279 14.74 -28.33 -31.71
CA ASN A 279 13.44 -28.66 -31.15
C ASN A 279 13.58 -29.79 -30.12
N ILE A 280 13.33 -29.52 -28.84
CA ILE A 280 13.40 -30.53 -27.77
C ILE A 280 12.07 -30.61 -27.05
N GLU A 281 11.48 -31.80 -27.09
CA GLU A 281 10.16 -32.04 -26.54
C GLU A 281 10.14 -33.28 -25.66
N PHE A 282 9.42 -33.20 -24.54
CA PHE A 282 9.18 -34.34 -23.64
C PHE A 282 10.45 -35.02 -23.13
N SER A 283 11.59 -34.32 -23.10
CA SER A 283 12.82 -34.87 -22.55
C SER A 283 12.81 -34.77 -21.03
N GLN A 284 13.26 -35.83 -20.37
CA GLN A 284 13.18 -35.92 -18.91
C GLN A 284 14.50 -36.38 -18.28
N THR A 285 14.82 -35.79 -17.12
CA THR A 285 15.85 -36.27 -16.20
C THR A 285 15.35 -36.42 -14.77
N GLU A 286 15.87 -37.38 -14.01
CA GLU A 286 15.62 -37.44 -12.56
C GLU A 286 16.43 -36.37 -11.80
N ARG A 287 17.58 -35.94 -12.33
CA ARG A 287 18.41 -34.88 -11.76
C ARG A 287 18.42 -33.62 -12.62
N ASP A 288 19.49 -33.29 -13.32
CA ASP A 288 19.77 -31.95 -13.86
C ASP A 288 19.50 -31.85 -15.38
N GLY A 289 18.91 -30.72 -15.84
CA GLY A 289 18.75 -30.39 -17.26
C GLY A 289 17.82 -31.35 -18.02
N GLY A 290 16.51 -31.11 -17.97
CA GLY A 290 15.55 -32.03 -18.60
C GLY A 290 15.70 -32.15 -20.12
N GLY A 291 16.15 -31.09 -20.81
CA GLY A 291 16.47 -31.11 -22.24
C GLY A 291 17.97 -31.14 -22.52
N ILE A 292 18.64 -30.00 -22.28
CA ILE A 292 20.08 -29.79 -22.53
C ILE A 292 20.79 -29.46 -21.22
N PHE A 293 21.98 -30.03 -21.03
CA PHE A 293 22.88 -29.63 -19.97
C PHE A 293 24.27 -29.28 -20.52
N PHE A 294 24.77 -28.09 -20.18
CA PHE A 294 26.16 -27.69 -20.36
C PHE A 294 26.92 -27.66 -19.03
N TYR A 295 28.11 -28.26 -19.03
CA TYR A 295 29.02 -28.23 -17.88
C TYR A 295 30.45 -27.91 -18.31
N ASN A 296 31.16 -27.07 -17.54
CA ASN A 296 32.58 -26.75 -17.75
C ASN A 296 32.96 -26.38 -19.19
N SER A 297 32.04 -25.76 -19.92
CA SER A 297 32.19 -25.48 -21.36
C SER A 297 32.33 -23.98 -21.62
N ILE A 298 32.96 -23.64 -22.76
CA ILE A 298 33.32 -22.27 -23.12
C ILE A 298 32.79 -21.98 -24.53
N ASN A 299 32.47 -20.72 -24.82
CA ASN A 299 31.97 -20.24 -26.11
C ASN A 299 30.75 -21.04 -26.59
N ILE A 300 29.67 -20.96 -25.81
CA ILE A 300 28.40 -21.64 -26.11
C ILE A 300 27.50 -20.67 -26.84
N GLN A 301 27.11 -21.01 -28.07
CA GLN A 301 26.13 -20.27 -28.86
C GLN A 301 24.92 -21.16 -29.15
N ILE A 302 23.73 -20.71 -28.74
CA ILE A 302 22.45 -21.38 -29.03
C ILE A 302 21.51 -20.38 -29.67
N ILE A 303 21.17 -20.60 -30.94
CA ILE A 303 20.32 -19.70 -31.71
C ILE A 303 19.13 -20.46 -32.27
N LYS A 304 17.93 -19.90 -32.07
CA LYS A 304 16.67 -20.35 -32.67
C LYS A 304 16.26 -21.76 -32.21
N GLY A 305 15.10 -21.86 -31.60
CA GLY A 305 14.61 -23.16 -31.16
C GLY A 305 13.44 -23.11 -30.21
N ILE A 306 12.94 -24.30 -29.93
CA ILE A 306 11.79 -24.57 -29.10
C ILE A 306 12.17 -25.67 -28.10
N LEU A 307 11.96 -25.40 -26.82
CA LEU A 307 12.12 -26.40 -25.76
C LEU A 307 10.82 -26.48 -24.96
N LYS A 308 10.06 -27.56 -25.14
CA LYS A 308 8.74 -27.73 -24.53
C LYS A 308 8.52 -29.02 -23.77
N ASN A 309 7.69 -28.98 -22.74
CA ASN A 309 7.33 -30.17 -21.95
C ASN A 309 8.53 -30.95 -21.40
N ASN A 310 9.67 -30.30 -21.19
CA ASN A 310 10.87 -30.93 -20.66
C ASN A 310 10.87 -30.88 -19.13
N LYS A 311 11.44 -31.90 -18.50
CA LYS A 311 11.32 -32.10 -17.06
C LYS A 311 12.63 -32.49 -16.39
N SER A 312 12.96 -31.81 -15.29
CA SER A 312 13.99 -32.22 -14.34
C SER A 312 13.30 -32.52 -13.00
N VAL A 313 13.25 -33.77 -12.55
CA VAL A 313 12.39 -34.15 -11.41
C VAL A 313 12.89 -33.56 -10.09
N ASN A 314 14.19 -33.69 -9.80
CA ASN A 314 14.72 -33.38 -8.46
C ASN A 314 15.70 -32.20 -8.42
N LYS A 315 16.07 -31.59 -9.56
CA LYS A 315 17.08 -30.53 -9.64
C LYS A 315 16.70 -29.38 -10.59
N GLU A 316 17.68 -28.81 -11.28
CA GLU A 316 17.60 -27.47 -11.86
C GLU A 316 17.45 -27.54 -13.38
N GLY A 317 16.70 -26.60 -13.95
CA GLY A 317 16.51 -26.40 -15.39
C GLY A 317 15.66 -27.48 -16.05
N GLY A 318 14.36 -27.22 -16.22
CA GLY A 318 13.46 -28.19 -16.85
C GLY A 318 13.79 -28.44 -18.32
N ALA A 319 14.27 -27.40 -19.02
CA ALA A 319 14.68 -27.48 -20.41
C ALA A 319 16.18 -27.28 -20.61
N LEU A 320 16.76 -26.28 -19.96
CA LEU A 320 18.17 -25.90 -20.14
C LEU A 320 18.85 -25.65 -18.81
N THR A 321 19.98 -26.31 -18.61
CA THR A 321 20.89 -26.07 -17.49
C THR A 321 22.27 -25.69 -18.02
N ILE A 322 22.86 -24.65 -17.45
CA ILE A 322 24.22 -24.20 -17.72
C ILE A 322 24.93 -24.07 -16.38
N ASP A 323 26.01 -24.82 -16.18
CA ASP A 323 26.78 -24.78 -14.94
C ASP A 323 28.27 -24.68 -15.24
N SER A 324 28.96 -23.79 -14.53
CA SER A 324 30.41 -23.64 -14.60
C SER A 324 30.92 -23.32 -16.01
N CYS A 325 30.14 -22.55 -16.79
CA CYS A 325 30.44 -22.22 -18.18
C CYS A 325 30.82 -20.74 -18.38
N GLN A 326 31.46 -20.45 -19.51
CA GLN A 326 31.94 -19.10 -19.84
C GLN A 326 31.62 -18.73 -21.29
N GLN A 327 31.37 -17.43 -21.54
CA GLN A 327 31.06 -16.91 -22.88
C GLN A 327 29.82 -17.60 -23.47
N ILE A 328 28.66 -17.29 -22.91
CA ILE A 328 27.38 -17.92 -23.24
C ILE A 328 26.55 -16.91 -24.05
N TYR A 329 26.06 -17.32 -25.22
CA TYR A 329 25.18 -16.54 -26.07
C TYR A 329 23.94 -17.35 -26.44
N ILE A 330 22.77 -16.88 -26.00
CA ILE A 330 21.48 -17.53 -26.24
C ILE A 330 20.56 -16.54 -26.95
N GLU A 331 20.00 -16.93 -28.09
CA GLU A 331 19.16 -16.05 -28.89
C GLU A 331 17.95 -16.77 -29.50
N ASN A 332 16.80 -16.09 -29.54
CA ASN A 332 15.62 -16.51 -30.31
C ASN A 332 15.05 -17.87 -29.86
N LEU A 333 15.04 -18.17 -28.56
CA LEU A 333 14.51 -19.41 -28.00
C LEU A 333 13.14 -19.22 -27.34
N ASN A 334 12.27 -20.22 -27.52
CA ASN A 334 10.99 -20.31 -26.81
C ASN A 334 10.96 -21.52 -25.88
N PHE A 335 10.63 -21.28 -24.62
CA PHE A 335 10.47 -22.29 -23.58
C PHE A 335 9.03 -22.31 -23.09
N TYR A 336 8.37 -23.46 -23.10
CA TYR A 336 7.00 -23.57 -22.60
C TYR A 336 6.70 -24.92 -21.94
N ASP A 337 5.86 -24.89 -20.92
CA ASP A 337 5.38 -26.09 -20.20
C ASP A 337 6.52 -26.95 -19.63
N ASN A 338 7.67 -26.36 -19.32
CA ASN A 338 8.79 -27.08 -18.71
C ASN A 338 8.65 -27.08 -17.19
N SER A 339 9.18 -28.12 -16.55
CA SER A 339 9.12 -28.24 -15.09
C SER A 339 10.44 -28.68 -14.46
N SER A 340 10.77 -28.11 -13.31
CA SER A 340 11.94 -28.51 -12.53
C SER A 340 11.76 -28.27 -11.04
N LYS A 341 12.77 -28.60 -10.22
CA LYS A 341 12.81 -28.16 -8.83
C LYS A 341 13.23 -26.70 -8.71
N LYS A 342 14.14 -26.20 -9.56
CA LYS A 342 14.55 -24.78 -9.61
C LYS A 342 14.74 -24.32 -11.04
N GLY A 343 14.21 -23.16 -11.40
CA GLY A 343 14.25 -22.65 -12.77
C GLY A 343 13.41 -23.55 -13.66
N GLY A 344 12.09 -23.36 -13.64
CA GLY A 344 11.14 -24.29 -14.28
C GLY A 344 11.49 -24.58 -15.74
N SER A 345 12.02 -23.59 -16.46
CA SER A 345 12.63 -23.79 -17.78
C SER A 345 14.16 -23.73 -17.76
N VAL A 346 14.74 -22.67 -17.20
CA VAL A 346 16.17 -22.36 -17.35
C VAL A 346 16.84 -22.22 -15.99
N ALA A 347 17.99 -22.86 -15.83
CA ALA A 347 18.89 -22.68 -14.69
C ALA A 347 20.31 -22.35 -15.15
N ILE A 348 20.89 -21.28 -14.62
CA ILE A 348 22.28 -20.89 -14.89
C ILE A 348 23.01 -20.72 -13.56
N SER A 349 24.07 -21.50 -13.36
CA SER A 349 24.90 -21.50 -12.15
C SER A 349 26.38 -21.30 -12.46
N ASN A 350 27.11 -20.63 -11.56
CA ASN A 350 28.59 -20.55 -11.56
C ASN A 350 29.19 -20.10 -12.91
N SER A 351 28.53 -19.17 -13.61
CA SER A 351 28.83 -18.90 -15.02
C SER A 351 29.17 -17.42 -15.28
N TYR A 352 29.98 -17.18 -16.31
CA TYR A 352 30.56 -15.87 -16.61
C TYR A 352 30.26 -15.43 -18.04
N TYR A 353 30.03 -14.13 -18.25
CA TYR A 353 29.82 -13.52 -19.57
C TYR A 353 28.63 -14.15 -20.32
N THR A 354 27.43 -13.98 -19.75
CA THR A 354 26.19 -14.57 -20.27
C THR A 354 25.34 -13.52 -20.97
N HIS A 355 25.06 -13.72 -22.25
CA HIS A 355 24.20 -12.87 -23.06
C HIS A 355 22.97 -13.65 -23.50
N ILE A 356 21.79 -13.21 -23.07
CA ILE A 356 20.51 -13.79 -23.44
C ILE A 356 19.67 -12.74 -24.14
N ASN A 357 19.24 -13.03 -25.36
CA ASN A 357 18.50 -12.09 -26.18
C ASN A 357 17.26 -12.71 -26.83
N ASN A 358 16.14 -11.98 -26.81
CA ASN A 358 14.90 -12.35 -27.48
C ASN A 358 14.43 -13.78 -27.12
N ILE A 359 14.23 -14.03 -25.82
CA ILE A 359 13.69 -15.30 -25.34
C ILE A 359 12.30 -15.14 -24.75
N LYS A 360 11.49 -16.20 -24.88
CA LYS A 360 10.17 -16.29 -24.23
C LYS A 360 10.10 -17.52 -23.36
N ILE A 361 9.67 -17.35 -22.12
CA ILE A 361 9.44 -18.42 -21.16
C ILE A 361 8.01 -18.32 -20.68
N SER A 362 7.26 -19.41 -20.80
CA SER A 362 5.86 -19.44 -20.40
C SER A 362 5.43 -20.75 -19.75
N SER A 363 4.38 -20.69 -18.94
CA SER A 363 3.72 -21.88 -18.37
C SER A 363 4.68 -22.85 -17.67
N SER A 364 5.79 -22.34 -17.14
CA SER A 364 6.85 -23.17 -16.55
C SER A 364 6.65 -23.31 -15.05
N GLN A 365 6.97 -24.47 -14.50
CA GLN A 365 6.70 -24.79 -13.10
C GLN A 365 7.98 -25.17 -12.34
N SER A 366 8.19 -24.52 -11.20
CA SER A 366 9.26 -24.82 -10.27
C SER A 366 8.71 -25.30 -8.93
N GLN A 367 9.15 -26.47 -8.48
CA GLN A 367 8.74 -27.03 -7.18
C GLN A 367 9.37 -26.30 -5.97
N SER A 368 10.32 -25.39 -6.20
CA SER A 368 10.96 -24.58 -5.17
C SER A 368 11.03 -23.13 -5.61
N ILE A 369 12.00 -22.72 -6.42
CA ILE A 369 12.28 -21.30 -6.71
C ILE A 369 12.49 -21.02 -8.19
N GLY A 370 12.17 -19.81 -8.64
CA GLY A 370 12.35 -19.37 -10.03
C GLY A 370 11.43 -20.12 -10.99
N GLY A 371 10.17 -19.69 -11.12
CA GLY A 371 9.18 -20.43 -11.90
C GLY A 371 9.57 -20.58 -13.36
N GLY A 372 10.19 -19.57 -13.96
CA GLY A 372 10.79 -19.62 -15.29
C GLY A 372 12.31 -19.78 -15.25
N ILE A 373 12.99 -18.85 -14.58
CA ILE A 373 14.46 -18.72 -14.59
C ILE A 373 15.01 -18.78 -13.16
N TYR A 374 16.07 -19.55 -12.98
CA TYR A 374 16.90 -19.55 -11.78
C TYR A 374 18.35 -19.17 -12.11
N LEU A 375 18.86 -18.14 -11.45
CA LEU A 375 20.25 -17.67 -11.58
C LEU A 375 20.95 -17.75 -10.22
N ARG A 376 22.13 -18.37 -10.20
CA ARG A 376 22.99 -18.44 -9.01
C ARG A 376 24.45 -18.22 -9.39
N GLU A 377 25.18 -17.39 -8.64
CA GLU A 377 26.63 -17.20 -8.85
C GLU A 377 26.93 -16.89 -10.33
N ILE A 378 26.18 -15.94 -10.89
CA ILE A 378 26.32 -15.48 -12.28
C ILE A 378 27.02 -14.12 -12.30
N TYR A 379 28.01 -13.97 -13.18
CA TYR A 379 28.86 -12.78 -13.25
C TYR A 379 28.90 -12.22 -14.67
N HIS A 380 28.75 -10.92 -14.82
CA HIS A 380 28.72 -10.22 -16.10
C HIS A 380 27.65 -10.80 -17.04
N PHE A 381 26.39 -10.44 -16.82
CA PHE A 381 25.28 -10.95 -17.64
C PHE A 381 24.44 -9.84 -18.25
N ILE A 382 23.97 -10.07 -19.49
CA ILE A 382 23.11 -9.14 -20.22
C ILE A 382 21.87 -9.88 -20.70
N PHE A 383 20.72 -9.44 -20.23
CA PHE A 383 19.40 -9.99 -20.55
C PHE A 383 18.62 -8.94 -21.34
N ASN A 384 18.36 -9.21 -22.61
CA ASN A 384 17.70 -8.28 -23.51
C ASN A 384 16.43 -8.89 -24.11
N ASN A 385 15.32 -8.13 -24.09
CA ASN A 385 14.07 -8.50 -24.75
C ASN A 385 13.57 -9.88 -24.30
N ILE A 386 13.46 -10.07 -22.98
CA ILE A 386 13.04 -11.32 -22.34
C ILE A 386 11.58 -11.20 -21.91
N GLN A 387 10.79 -12.25 -22.15
CA GLN A 387 9.42 -12.34 -21.64
C GLN A 387 9.30 -13.58 -20.75
N VAL A 388 8.89 -13.40 -19.48
CA VAL A 388 8.62 -14.48 -18.52
C VAL A 388 7.20 -14.33 -18.00
N TYR A 389 6.32 -15.29 -18.33
CA TYR A 389 4.91 -15.17 -17.98
C TYR A 389 4.20 -16.48 -17.68
N ASN A 390 3.12 -16.43 -16.92
CA ASN A 390 2.36 -17.63 -16.50
C ASN A 390 3.26 -18.71 -15.87
N CYS A 391 4.37 -18.33 -15.25
CA CYS A 391 5.25 -19.27 -14.58
C CYS A 391 4.90 -19.35 -13.09
N GLU A 392 5.16 -20.52 -12.50
CA GLU A 392 4.77 -20.82 -11.13
C GLU A 392 5.97 -21.30 -10.31
N SER A 393 6.13 -20.78 -9.10
CA SER A 393 7.09 -21.29 -8.11
C SER A 393 6.42 -21.52 -6.75
N VAL A 394 6.91 -22.51 -6.01
CA VAL A 394 6.37 -22.79 -4.67
C VAL A 394 6.87 -21.79 -3.62
N GLN A 395 8.16 -21.44 -3.63
CA GLN A 395 8.86 -20.78 -2.53
C GLN A 395 9.38 -19.36 -2.84
N GLY A 396 9.37 -18.89 -4.08
CA GLY A 396 9.77 -17.51 -4.39
C GLY A 396 10.19 -17.29 -5.84
N GLY A 397 10.12 -16.03 -6.30
CA GLY A 397 10.48 -15.64 -7.66
C GLY A 397 9.57 -16.35 -8.68
N GLY A 398 8.30 -15.97 -8.72
CA GLY A 398 7.32 -16.65 -9.57
C GLY A 398 7.76 -16.69 -11.04
N GLY A 399 8.43 -15.65 -11.53
CA GLY A 399 9.10 -15.65 -12.83
C GLY A 399 10.59 -15.94 -12.71
N ILE A 400 11.33 -15.05 -12.04
CA ILE A 400 12.79 -15.07 -11.96
C ILE A 400 13.24 -15.12 -10.51
N TYR A 401 14.22 -15.98 -10.23
CA TYR A 401 14.92 -16.01 -8.95
C TYR A 401 16.42 -15.81 -9.16
N MET A 402 17.01 -14.88 -8.43
CA MET A 402 18.44 -14.55 -8.49
C MET A 402 19.09 -14.59 -7.11
N THR A 403 20.27 -15.17 -7.02
CA THR A 403 21.10 -15.20 -5.81
C THR A 403 22.57 -15.07 -6.19
N GLN A 404 23.35 -14.28 -5.45
CA GLN A 404 24.78 -14.08 -5.71
C GLN A 404 25.08 -13.67 -7.17
N ALA A 405 24.22 -12.83 -7.75
CA ALA A 405 24.37 -12.35 -9.13
C ALA A 405 25.13 -11.01 -9.16
N GLN A 406 26.08 -10.84 -10.07
CA GLN A 406 26.94 -9.66 -10.11
C GLN A 406 27.08 -9.08 -11.52
N ASP A 407 27.12 -7.75 -11.61
CA ASP A 407 27.33 -7.00 -12.86
C ASP A 407 26.32 -7.38 -13.95
N GLY A 408 25.04 -7.23 -13.63
CA GLY A 408 23.92 -7.61 -14.48
C GLY A 408 23.23 -6.44 -15.15
N GLU A 409 22.99 -6.54 -16.46
CA GLU A 409 22.19 -5.59 -17.24
C GLU A 409 20.91 -6.28 -17.75
N ILE A 410 19.75 -5.78 -17.33
CA ILE A 410 18.43 -6.34 -17.69
C ILE A 410 17.64 -5.25 -18.41
N TYR A 411 17.51 -5.40 -19.73
CA TYR A 411 16.97 -4.37 -20.62
C TYR A 411 15.76 -4.87 -21.43
N GLY A 412 14.67 -4.11 -21.46
CA GLY A 412 13.52 -4.42 -22.33
C GLY A 412 12.78 -5.70 -21.92
N VAL A 413 12.67 -5.98 -20.63
CA VAL A 413 12.15 -7.24 -20.09
C VAL A 413 10.69 -7.10 -19.64
N LYS A 414 9.88 -8.15 -19.86
CA LYS A 414 8.49 -8.23 -19.39
C LYS A 414 8.29 -9.44 -18.49
N ILE A 415 7.83 -9.22 -17.27
CA ILE A 415 7.60 -10.26 -16.26
C ILE A 415 6.17 -10.13 -15.75
N TYR A 416 5.29 -11.01 -16.18
CA TYR A 416 3.87 -10.83 -15.91
C TYR A 416 3.09 -12.11 -15.68
N GLN A 417 2.01 -12.03 -14.89
CA GLN A 417 1.13 -13.17 -14.60
C GLN A 417 1.87 -14.38 -14.00
N ASN A 418 3.00 -14.15 -13.31
CA ASN A 418 3.71 -15.22 -12.63
C ASN A 418 3.22 -15.36 -11.19
N ILE A 419 3.36 -16.56 -10.63
CA ILE A 419 2.78 -16.93 -9.35
C ILE A 419 3.86 -17.46 -8.42
N SER A 420 3.89 -16.95 -7.18
CA SER A 420 4.58 -17.58 -6.07
C SER A 420 3.55 -18.09 -5.04
N PHE A 421 3.55 -19.40 -4.76
CA PHE A 421 2.51 -19.98 -3.90
C PHE A 421 2.72 -19.65 -2.41
N MET A 422 3.95 -19.78 -1.92
CA MET A 422 4.32 -19.67 -0.50
C MET A 422 5.53 -18.76 -0.27
N GLY A 423 5.97 -18.04 -1.29
CA GLY A 423 7.20 -17.26 -1.29
C GLY A 423 7.02 -15.74 -1.41
N ASN A 424 8.15 -15.07 -1.63
CA ASN A 424 8.22 -13.64 -1.93
C ASN A 424 8.51 -13.41 -3.41
N GLY A 425 8.27 -12.19 -3.90
CA GLY A 425 8.60 -11.80 -5.27
C GLY A 425 7.74 -12.54 -6.28
N GLY A 426 6.48 -12.11 -6.46
CA GLY A 426 5.57 -12.74 -7.41
C GLY A 426 6.14 -12.78 -8.83
N GLY A 427 6.87 -11.74 -9.23
CA GLY A 427 7.64 -11.71 -10.48
C GLY A 427 9.11 -12.07 -10.27
N ILE A 428 9.81 -11.23 -9.50
CA ILE A 428 11.27 -11.32 -9.28
C ILE A 428 11.56 -11.50 -7.80
N PHE A 429 12.43 -12.45 -7.49
CA PHE A 429 13.07 -12.57 -6.20
C PHE A 429 14.58 -12.44 -6.36
N MET A 430 15.21 -11.62 -5.52
CA MET A 430 16.66 -11.39 -5.54
C MET A 430 17.23 -11.28 -4.12
N SER A 431 18.15 -12.18 -3.75
CA SER A 431 18.77 -12.21 -2.43
C SER A 431 20.26 -12.52 -2.45
N ASP A 432 20.86 -12.48 -1.25
CA ASP A 432 22.17 -13.05 -0.95
C ASP A 432 23.26 -12.54 -1.89
N GLU A 433 23.66 -11.29 -1.70
CA GLU A 433 24.81 -10.68 -2.37
C GLU A 433 24.64 -10.45 -3.88
N CYS A 434 23.43 -10.07 -4.32
CA CYS A 434 23.32 -9.47 -5.65
C CYS A 434 23.95 -8.05 -5.65
N ASP A 435 24.81 -7.75 -6.61
CA ASP A 435 25.51 -6.46 -6.69
C ASP A 435 25.61 -5.93 -8.12
N ASN A 436 25.54 -4.61 -8.26
CA ASN A 436 25.58 -3.89 -9.52
C ASN A 436 24.60 -4.46 -10.56
N ILE A 437 23.34 -4.64 -10.17
CA ILE A 437 22.27 -5.08 -11.07
C ILE A 437 21.46 -3.87 -11.54
N GLN A 438 21.37 -3.72 -12.86
CA GLN A 438 20.69 -2.62 -13.52
C GLN A 438 19.48 -3.14 -14.30
N PHE A 439 18.31 -2.58 -14.02
CA PHE A 439 17.08 -2.82 -14.75
C PHE A 439 16.71 -1.56 -15.52
N GLU A 440 16.54 -1.69 -16.84
CA GLU A 440 16.14 -0.61 -17.73
C GLU A 440 14.98 -1.04 -18.63
N LYS A 441 13.91 -0.22 -18.72
CA LYS A 441 12.73 -0.51 -19.57
C LYS A 441 12.11 -1.87 -19.26
N VAL A 442 11.75 -2.07 -17.99
CA VAL A 442 11.21 -3.34 -17.49
C VAL A 442 9.76 -3.20 -17.03
N ASP A 443 8.89 -4.04 -17.58
CA ASP A 443 7.47 -4.12 -17.23
C ASP A 443 7.24 -5.31 -16.28
N ILE A 444 6.72 -5.05 -15.07
CA ILE A 444 6.42 -6.06 -14.06
C ILE A 444 4.96 -5.94 -13.62
N TYR A 445 4.08 -6.79 -14.14
CA TYR A 445 2.64 -6.62 -13.91
C TYR A 445 1.82 -7.90 -13.72
N GLY A 446 0.76 -7.80 -12.93
CA GLY A 446 -0.18 -8.91 -12.72
C GLY A 446 0.44 -10.16 -12.08
N ASN A 447 1.60 -10.05 -11.43
CA ASN A 447 2.21 -11.18 -10.72
C ASN A 447 1.55 -11.34 -9.33
N GLN A 448 1.51 -12.57 -8.82
CA GLN A 448 0.69 -12.91 -7.66
C GLN A 448 1.45 -13.74 -6.62
N ILE A 449 1.20 -13.46 -5.34
CA ILE A 449 1.59 -14.28 -4.19
C ILE A 449 0.33 -14.87 -3.53
N TYR A 450 0.22 -16.20 -3.39
CA TYR A 450 -1.00 -16.83 -2.85
C TYR A 450 -1.09 -16.89 -1.32
N SER A 451 0.03 -17.10 -0.63
CA SER A 451 0.02 -17.39 0.81
C SER A 451 0.32 -16.21 1.72
N GLY A 452 0.42 -15.00 1.18
CA GLY A 452 0.94 -13.85 1.91
C GLY A 452 2.47 -13.91 1.96
N GLY A 453 3.10 -12.89 1.39
CA GLY A 453 4.55 -12.76 1.27
C GLY A 453 4.90 -11.31 0.97
N PHE A 454 6.14 -11.05 0.57
CA PHE A 454 6.64 -9.69 0.39
C PHE A 454 6.95 -9.40 -1.08
N GLY A 455 6.71 -8.16 -1.51
CA GLY A 455 7.05 -7.69 -2.86
C GLY A 455 6.23 -8.37 -3.95
N GLY A 456 5.01 -7.88 -4.20
CA GLY A 456 4.08 -8.54 -5.13
C GLY A 456 4.67 -8.70 -6.54
N GLY A 457 5.41 -7.69 -7.00
CA GLY A 457 6.22 -7.77 -8.22
C GLY A 457 7.66 -8.17 -7.91
N VAL A 458 8.34 -7.42 -7.05
CA VAL A 458 9.77 -7.56 -6.78
C VAL A 458 10.04 -7.68 -5.29
N TYR A 459 10.76 -8.73 -4.91
CA TYR A 459 11.37 -8.85 -3.59
C TYR A 459 12.89 -8.79 -3.70
N SER A 460 13.52 -7.92 -2.91
CA SER A 460 14.97 -7.77 -2.90
C SER A 460 15.53 -7.65 -1.49
N SER A 461 16.46 -8.53 -1.10
CA SER A 461 17.04 -8.56 0.27
C SER A 461 18.54 -8.84 0.27
N PHE A 462 19.30 -8.31 1.24
CA PHE A 462 20.74 -8.60 1.41
C PHE A 462 21.62 -8.29 0.17
N ASN A 463 21.36 -7.19 -0.51
CA ASN A 463 22.05 -6.80 -1.75
C ASN A 463 22.84 -5.49 -1.58
N GLN A 464 23.80 -5.24 -2.46
CA GLN A 464 24.68 -4.07 -2.35
C GLN A 464 24.12 -2.89 -3.16
N TYR A 465 24.20 -2.94 -4.49
CA TYR A 465 23.77 -1.87 -5.37
C TYR A 465 22.78 -2.32 -6.43
N ILE A 466 21.54 -1.83 -6.36
CA ILE A 466 20.49 -2.09 -7.36
C ILE A 466 20.02 -0.78 -7.97
N MET A 467 19.92 -0.74 -9.30
CA MET A 467 19.39 0.41 -10.05
C MET A 467 18.18 -0.01 -10.88
N PHE A 468 17.11 0.75 -10.75
CA PHE A 468 15.88 0.64 -11.52
C PHE A 468 15.68 1.93 -12.33
N SER A 469 15.55 1.82 -13.64
CA SER A 469 15.34 2.94 -14.55
C SER A 469 14.26 2.61 -15.59
N GLU A 470 13.31 3.51 -15.83
CA GLU A 470 12.24 3.28 -16.81
C GLU A 470 11.41 2.00 -16.51
N LEU A 471 11.05 1.76 -15.24
CA LEU A 471 10.19 0.63 -14.87
C LEU A 471 8.72 0.98 -14.90
N GLN A 472 7.90 0.01 -15.28
CA GLN A 472 6.46 0.02 -15.05
C GLN A 472 6.08 -1.18 -14.16
N ILE A 473 5.70 -0.90 -12.92
CA ILE A 473 5.25 -1.93 -11.97
C ILE A 473 3.77 -1.69 -11.67
N SER A 474 2.91 -2.64 -12.05
CA SER A 474 1.46 -2.45 -11.92
C SER A 474 0.69 -3.72 -11.59
N GLU A 475 -0.47 -3.62 -10.94
CA GLU A 475 -1.43 -4.74 -10.80
C GLU A 475 -0.91 -6.02 -10.14
N ASN A 476 0.25 -5.98 -9.47
CA ASN A 476 0.76 -7.12 -8.70
C ASN A 476 -0.06 -7.33 -7.42
N GLN A 477 -0.20 -8.59 -7.00
CA GLN A 477 -1.20 -9.03 -6.04
C GLN A 477 -0.65 -9.93 -4.92
N GLY A 478 -1.29 -9.88 -3.75
CA GLY A 478 -1.13 -10.88 -2.70
C GLY A 478 0.07 -10.68 -1.77
N ALA A 479 0.81 -9.59 -1.92
CA ALA A 479 1.81 -9.18 -0.95
C ALA A 479 1.16 -8.63 0.33
N GLU A 480 1.86 -8.76 1.44
CA GLU A 480 1.53 -8.15 2.74
C GLU A 480 2.30 -6.84 2.93
N TYR A 481 3.57 -6.84 2.54
CA TYR A 481 4.42 -5.65 2.55
C TYR A 481 4.98 -5.38 1.15
N GLY A 482 4.95 -4.12 0.73
CA GLY A 482 5.44 -3.70 -0.58
C GLY A 482 4.58 -4.26 -1.71
N GLY A 483 3.42 -3.64 -1.95
CA GLY A 483 2.43 -4.14 -2.92
C GLY A 483 3.04 -4.43 -4.30
N GLY A 484 3.91 -3.52 -4.76
CA GLY A 484 4.75 -3.72 -5.94
C GLY A 484 6.15 -4.22 -5.58
N VAL A 485 6.86 -3.51 -4.70
CA VAL A 485 8.28 -3.75 -4.41
C VAL A 485 8.53 -3.82 -2.91
N TYR A 486 9.26 -4.83 -2.48
CA TYR A 486 9.78 -4.93 -1.12
C TYR A 486 11.31 -4.99 -1.15
N ILE A 487 11.94 -4.12 -0.35
CA ILE A 487 13.39 -3.99 -0.23
C ILE A 487 13.78 -4.08 1.24
N GLU A 488 14.76 -4.93 1.57
CA GLU A 488 15.37 -4.93 2.90
C GLU A 488 16.88 -5.15 2.89
N LYS A 489 17.59 -4.63 3.90
CA LYS A 489 19.02 -4.94 4.17
C LYS A 489 19.90 -4.71 2.95
N GLN A 490 19.84 -3.50 2.42
CA GLN A 490 20.61 -3.11 1.24
C GLN A 490 21.54 -1.94 1.53
N LYS A 491 22.58 -1.77 0.71
CA LYS A 491 23.46 -0.60 0.83
C LYS A 491 22.91 0.59 0.06
N LYS A 492 22.61 0.44 -1.23
CA LYS A 492 22.15 1.55 -2.06
C LYS A 492 21.14 1.11 -3.10
N LEU A 493 20.06 1.88 -3.19
CA LEU A 493 18.98 1.68 -4.15
C LEU A 493 18.72 2.98 -4.93
N VAL A 494 18.65 2.86 -6.26
CA VAL A 494 18.37 3.98 -7.16
C VAL A 494 17.15 3.68 -8.00
N PHE A 495 16.17 4.59 -8.02
CA PHE A 495 14.97 4.53 -8.84
C PHE A 495 14.86 5.77 -9.73
N GLN A 496 14.68 5.58 -11.05
CA GLN A 496 14.60 6.68 -12.01
C GLN A 496 13.52 6.47 -13.07
N ASN A 497 12.85 7.54 -13.50
CA ASN A 497 11.95 7.54 -14.66
C ASN A 497 10.88 6.43 -14.64
N SER A 498 10.36 6.07 -13.47
CA SER A 498 9.55 4.84 -13.28
C SER A 498 8.13 5.16 -12.82
N ILE A 499 7.21 4.21 -13.02
CA ILE A 499 5.80 4.29 -12.61
C ILE A 499 5.44 3.05 -11.78
N ILE A 500 4.82 3.28 -10.62
CA ILE A 500 4.37 2.23 -9.69
C ILE A 500 2.91 2.48 -9.33
N GLN A 501 2.01 1.56 -9.71
CA GLN A 501 0.57 1.80 -9.57
C GLN A 501 -0.28 0.56 -9.29
N GLU A 502 -1.42 0.78 -8.63
CA GLU A 502 -2.55 -0.17 -8.55
C GLU A 502 -2.19 -1.59 -8.06
N HIS A 503 -1.58 -1.72 -6.89
CA HIS A 503 -1.31 -3.03 -6.28
C HIS A 503 -2.42 -3.51 -5.34
N GLN A 504 -2.64 -4.83 -5.31
CA GLN A 504 -3.65 -5.46 -4.45
C GLN A 504 -3.00 -6.33 -3.37
N TYR A 505 -3.50 -6.24 -2.15
CA TYR A 505 -2.89 -6.93 -1.01
C TYR A 505 -3.52 -8.28 -0.70
N SER A 506 -2.76 -9.11 0.02
CA SER A 506 -3.27 -10.34 0.63
C SER A 506 -4.47 -10.05 1.54
N GLN A 507 -5.45 -10.96 1.56
CA GLN A 507 -6.60 -10.92 2.48
C GLN A 507 -6.32 -11.64 3.81
N LYS A 508 -5.14 -12.25 3.99
CA LYS A 508 -4.87 -13.20 5.09
C LYS A 508 -4.44 -12.56 6.42
N ASN A 509 -3.74 -11.43 6.37
CA ASN A 509 -3.15 -10.79 7.56
C ASN A 509 -3.65 -9.35 7.76
N ASP A 510 -3.60 -8.90 9.02
CA ASP A 510 -4.16 -7.62 9.47
C ASP A 510 -3.24 -6.41 9.29
N LEU A 511 -1.94 -6.64 9.07
CA LEU A 511 -0.92 -5.58 8.99
C LEU A 511 -0.32 -5.60 7.59
N LYS A 512 -0.71 -4.62 6.77
CA LYS A 512 -0.26 -4.44 5.40
C LYS A 512 0.32 -3.05 5.25
N GLU A 513 1.50 -2.92 4.65
CA GLU A 513 2.22 -1.64 4.62
C GLU A 513 2.99 -1.43 3.30
N GLY A 514 3.22 -0.17 2.95
CA GLY A 514 3.97 0.21 1.74
C GLY A 514 3.20 -0.10 0.45
N GLY A 515 2.18 0.72 0.15
CA GLY A 515 1.26 0.63 -0.99
C GLY A 515 1.90 0.20 -2.31
N GLY A 516 2.86 1.01 -2.75
CA GLY A 516 3.74 0.71 -3.87
C GLY A 516 5.00 0.00 -3.42
N MET A 517 5.69 0.60 -2.45
CA MET A 517 6.99 0.12 -1.98
C MET A 517 7.08 0.06 -0.45
N TYR A 518 7.77 -0.97 0.03
CA TYR A 518 8.25 -1.06 1.40
C TYR A 518 9.78 -1.17 1.39
N ILE A 519 10.45 -0.30 2.13
CA ILE A 519 11.92 -0.22 2.18
C ILE A 519 12.36 -0.23 3.64
N GLU A 520 13.21 -1.19 4.01
CA GLU A 520 13.74 -1.31 5.37
C GLU A 520 15.25 -1.54 5.41
N GLN A 521 15.94 -1.01 6.42
CA GLN A 521 17.36 -1.26 6.68
C GLN A 521 18.25 -0.97 5.44
N LEU A 522 18.14 0.24 4.91
CA LEU A 522 18.86 0.71 3.72
C LEU A 522 19.79 1.89 4.07
N GLN A 523 21.01 1.92 3.52
CA GLN A 523 21.89 3.07 3.76
C GLN A 523 21.51 4.28 2.90
N TYR A 524 21.38 4.10 1.57
CA TYR A 524 21.09 5.20 0.65
C TYR A 524 19.93 4.89 -0.30
N TYR A 525 18.88 5.70 -0.24
CA TYR A 525 17.77 5.69 -1.20
C TYR A 525 17.79 6.94 -2.08
N ILE A 526 17.82 6.76 -3.40
CA ILE A 526 17.77 7.86 -4.36
C ILE A 526 16.63 7.62 -5.36
N GLN A 527 15.73 8.58 -5.47
CA GLN A 527 14.61 8.56 -6.40
C GLN A 527 14.56 9.84 -7.22
N THR A 528 14.46 9.72 -8.55
CA THR A 528 14.31 10.87 -9.45
C THR A 528 13.27 10.57 -10.52
N ASN A 529 12.30 11.47 -10.72
CA ASN A 529 11.29 11.34 -11.78
C ASN A 529 10.51 10.01 -11.69
N VAL A 530 9.94 9.73 -10.52
CA VAL A 530 9.13 8.52 -10.29
C VAL A 530 7.71 8.92 -9.93
N THR A 531 6.75 8.20 -10.49
CA THR A 531 5.32 8.46 -10.29
C THR A 531 4.65 7.29 -9.56
N PHE A 532 3.91 7.60 -8.49
CA PHE A 532 3.11 6.64 -7.74
C PHE A 532 1.62 6.98 -7.84
N ILE A 533 0.82 6.04 -8.34
CA ILE A 533 -0.60 6.28 -8.64
C ILE A 533 -1.47 5.21 -7.98
N GLN A 534 -2.49 5.66 -7.24
CA GLN A 534 -3.59 4.80 -6.77
C GLN A 534 -3.13 3.54 -5.99
N ASN A 535 -1.99 3.61 -5.31
CA ASN A 535 -1.56 2.54 -4.43
C ASN A 535 -2.36 2.61 -3.11
N LYS A 536 -2.93 1.48 -2.68
CA LYS A 536 -3.85 1.44 -1.53
C LYS A 536 -3.43 0.39 -0.53
N VAL A 537 -3.33 0.76 0.74
CA VAL A 537 -2.85 -0.14 1.80
C VAL A 537 -3.65 0.07 3.10
N GLU A 538 -3.56 -0.87 4.03
CA GLU A 538 -4.39 -0.85 5.24
C GLU A 538 -3.75 -0.18 6.45
N ASN A 539 -2.41 -0.17 6.59
CA ASN A 539 -1.77 0.33 7.82
C ASN A 539 -0.99 1.64 7.64
N CYS A 540 0.05 1.69 6.80
CA CYS A 540 0.82 2.92 6.56
C CYS A 540 1.61 2.95 5.25
N GLY A 541 1.95 4.16 4.81
CA GLY A 541 2.77 4.42 3.62
C GLY A 541 2.05 4.07 2.33
N GLY A 542 1.01 4.82 1.98
CA GLY A 542 0.14 4.51 0.85
C GLY A 542 0.83 4.48 -0.50
N SER A 543 1.95 5.18 -0.70
CA SER A 543 2.85 4.94 -1.82
C SER A 543 4.12 4.22 -1.38
N GLN A 544 4.76 4.71 -0.31
CA GLN A 544 6.06 4.23 0.14
C GLN A 544 6.13 4.20 1.67
N LYS A 545 6.65 3.11 2.22
CA LYS A 545 7.07 3.01 3.62
C LYS A 545 8.58 2.90 3.72
N PHE A 546 9.18 3.68 4.61
CA PHE A 546 10.61 3.68 4.94
C PHE A 546 10.82 3.37 6.42
N GLN A 547 11.67 2.39 6.71
CA GLN A 547 12.00 1.99 8.08
C GLN A 547 13.52 1.82 8.23
N ASN A 548 14.14 2.59 9.12
CA ASN A 548 15.58 2.53 9.39
C ASN A 548 16.42 2.74 8.12
N VAL A 549 16.08 3.77 7.33
CA VAL A 549 16.83 4.18 6.13
C VAL A 549 17.73 5.35 6.50
N SER A 550 19.04 5.32 6.23
CA SER A 550 19.92 6.41 6.69
C SER A 550 19.69 7.71 5.90
N ASP A 551 19.75 7.63 4.57
CA ASP A 551 19.67 8.79 3.69
C ASP A 551 18.60 8.58 2.61
N ILE A 552 17.63 9.50 2.53
CA ILE A 552 16.54 9.51 1.54
C ILE A 552 16.66 10.77 0.68
N ILE A 553 16.79 10.60 -0.63
CA ILE A 553 16.80 11.69 -1.62
C ILE A 553 15.70 11.43 -2.65
N ILE A 554 14.71 12.31 -2.71
CA ILE A 554 13.58 12.24 -3.64
C ILE A 554 13.52 13.54 -4.44
N LYS A 555 13.53 13.43 -5.78
CA LYS A 555 13.49 14.57 -6.68
C LYS A 555 12.48 14.39 -7.81
N ASN A 556 11.87 15.48 -8.26
CA ASN A 556 11.09 15.52 -9.50
C ASN A 556 9.97 14.46 -9.55
N SER A 557 9.39 14.07 -8.40
CA SER A 557 8.51 12.90 -8.31
C SER A 557 7.06 13.29 -8.05
N LEU A 558 6.13 12.39 -8.41
CA LEU A 558 4.70 12.67 -8.41
C LEU A 558 3.93 11.57 -7.67
N TYR A 559 3.05 11.97 -6.76
CA TYR A 559 2.29 11.07 -5.88
C TYR A 559 0.80 11.40 -5.96
N ILE A 560 0.03 10.55 -6.63
CA ILE A 560 -1.38 10.80 -6.95
C ILE A 560 -2.27 9.73 -6.34
N GLN A 561 -3.27 10.15 -5.55
CA GLN A 561 -4.37 9.31 -5.08
C GLN A 561 -3.93 8.04 -4.34
N ASN A 562 -2.78 8.07 -3.68
CA ASN A 562 -2.34 6.96 -2.83
C ASN A 562 -3.09 7.05 -1.48
N SER A 563 -3.48 5.90 -0.93
CA SER A 563 -4.38 5.90 0.23
C SER A 563 -4.06 4.82 1.26
N VAL A 564 -4.18 5.20 2.54
CA VAL A 564 -4.11 4.30 3.69
C VAL A 564 -5.48 4.22 4.35
N GLN A 565 -6.15 3.08 4.26
CA GLN A 565 -7.49 2.89 4.83
C GLN A 565 -7.76 1.43 5.20
N LYS A 566 -8.25 1.18 6.43
CA LYS A 566 -8.74 -0.13 6.89
C LYS A 566 -10.20 -0.02 7.37
N GLN A 567 -11.04 -0.99 7.04
CA GLN A 567 -12.45 -0.99 7.46
C GLN A 567 -12.59 -1.28 8.97
N GLY A 568 -13.30 -0.42 9.71
CA GLY A 568 -13.72 -0.70 11.09
C GLY A 568 -12.78 -0.25 12.23
N TYR A 569 -11.88 0.71 11.97
CA TYR A 569 -10.79 1.02 12.92
C TYR A 569 -10.62 2.50 13.26
N GLU A 570 -10.98 2.86 14.50
CA GLU A 570 -10.63 4.13 15.16
C GLU A 570 -9.35 4.00 16.04
N LYS A 571 -8.84 2.76 16.20
CA LYS A 571 -7.84 2.40 17.21
C LYS A 571 -6.38 2.32 16.71
N TYR A 572 -6.15 2.33 15.40
CA TYR A 572 -4.82 2.20 14.78
C TYR A 572 -4.32 3.54 14.26
N ASP A 573 -3.02 3.78 14.34
CA ASP A 573 -2.38 5.00 13.85
C ASP A 573 -2.06 4.87 12.36
N LEU A 574 -3.14 4.92 11.57
CA LEU A 574 -3.10 4.83 10.12
C LEU A 574 -2.52 6.12 9.52
N GLU A 575 -1.30 6.03 8.99
CA GLU A 575 -0.46 7.20 8.71
C GLU A 575 0.19 7.19 7.32
N GLY A 576 0.47 8.40 6.82
CA GLY A 576 1.29 8.58 5.64
C GLY A 576 0.60 8.17 4.34
N GLY A 577 -0.33 9.00 3.86
CA GLY A 577 -1.16 8.66 2.69
C GLY A 577 -0.32 8.42 1.43
N SER A 578 0.84 9.06 1.35
CA SER A 578 1.93 8.71 0.43
C SER A 578 3.10 8.10 1.21
N PHE A 579 3.76 8.86 2.09
CA PHE A 579 4.95 8.41 2.83
C PHE A 579 4.66 8.12 4.30
N SER A 580 5.16 6.99 4.79
CA SER A 580 5.44 6.77 6.22
C SER A 580 6.94 6.54 6.37
N ILE A 581 7.60 7.37 7.19
CA ILE A 581 9.05 7.35 7.39
C ILE A 581 9.34 7.21 8.89
N MET A 582 10.14 6.21 9.26
CA MET A 582 10.55 5.97 10.63
C MET A 582 12.06 5.72 10.74
N GLY A 583 12.71 6.41 11.68
CA GLY A 583 14.10 6.16 12.05
C GLY A 583 15.08 6.49 10.92
N THR A 584 14.90 7.64 10.28
CA THR A 584 15.76 8.11 9.18
C THR A 584 16.71 9.19 9.64
N LYS A 585 17.93 9.26 9.10
CA LYS A 585 18.87 10.33 9.48
C LYS A 585 18.61 11.60 8.66
N ASN A 586 18.70 11.47 7.34
CA ASN A 586 18.67 12.59 6.41
C ASN A 586 17.58 12.39 5.36
N ILE A 587 16.71 13.39 5.19
CA ILE A 587 15.62 13.38 4.22
C ILE A 587 15.71 14.65 3.37
N LEU A 588 15.79 14.47 2.05
CA LEU A 588 15.65 15.53 1.06
C LEU A 588 14.52 15.20 0.09
N VAL A 589 13.49 16.05 0.08
CA VAL A 589 12.42 16.03 -0.93
C VAL A 589 12.46 17.34 -1.70
N GLU A 590 12.66 17.25 -3.01
CA GLU A 590 12.86 18.40 -3.88
C GLU A 590 11.97 18.31 -5.13
N ASN A 591 11.39 19.44 -5.54
CA ASN A 591 10.66 19.57 -6.80
C ASN A 591 9.60 18.46 -7.02
N SER A 592 8.84 18.10 -5.98
CA SER A 592 7.92 16.96 -6.01
C SER A 592 6.49 17.37 -5.68
N GLN A 593 5.52 16.60 -6.19
CA GLN A 593 4.09 16.91 -6.12
C GLN A 593 3.30 15.80 -5.43
N PHE A 594 2.46 16.17 -4.47
CA PHE A 594 1.58 15.27 -3.73
C PHE A 594 0.14 15.72 -3.92
N LEU A 595 -0.64 14.93 -4.64
CA LEU A 595 -2.01 15.25 -5.07
C LEU A 595 -2.98 14.18 -4.57
N ASP A 596 -4.05 14.61 -3.91
CA ASP A 596 -5.19 13.74 -3.53
C ASP A 596 -4.82 12.50 -2.68
N ASN A 597 -3.72 12.52 -1.93
CA ASN A 597 -3.36 11.38 -1.08
C ASN A 597 -4.16 11.38 0.22
N PHE A 598 -4.43 10.20 0.77
CA PHE A 598 -5.31 10.04 1.93
C PHE A 598 -4.69 9.14 3.00
N ALA A 599 -4.69 9.58 4.25
CA ALA A 599 -4.45 8.71 5.42
C ALA A 599 -5.58 8.86 6.42
N TYR A 600 -5.93 7.83 7.17
CA TYR A 600 -7.06 7.96 8.09
C TYR A 600 -6.76 8.88 9.28
N LYS A 601 -5.59 8.75 9.94
CA LYS A 601 -5.28 9.54 11.14
C LYS A 601 -4.24 10.65 10.94
N GLN A 602 -3.10 10.36 10.31
CA GLN A 602 -1.94 11.26 10.37
C GLN A 602 -1.23 11.39 9.03
N GLY A 603 -0.82 12.61 8.67
CA GLY A 603 0.03 12.87 7.51
C GLY A 603 -0.64 12.45 6.20
N GLY A 604 -1.62 13.24 5.72
CA GLY A 604 -2.38 12.90 4.51
C GLY A 604 -1.50 12.67 3.28
N ALA A 605 -0.35 13.36 3.20
CA ALA A 605 0.73 13.02 2.28
C ALA A 605 1.89 12.31 3.01
N ILE A 606 2.47 12.94 4.03
CA ILE A 606 3.73 12.51 4.64
C ILE A 606 3.59 12.39 6.15
N SER A 607 3.97 11.24 6.72
CA SER A 607 4.21 11.03 8.16
C SER A 607 5.68 10.74 8.40
N ILE A 608 6.31 11.46 9.35
CA ILE A 608 7.71 11.28 9.73
C ILE A 608 7.80 11.10 11.25
N ILE A 609 8.45 10.02 11.67
CA ILE A 609 8.78 9.72 13.06
C ILE A 609 10.30 9.61 13.19
N ASP A 610 10.89 10.51 13.96
CA ASP A 610 12.32 10.65 14.23
C ASP A 610 13.19 10.88 12.98
N THR A 611 13.73 12.10 12.85
CA THR A 611 14.73 12.43 11.81
C THR A 611 15.69 13.53 12.23
N GLN A 612 16.95 13.49 11.76
CA GLN A 612 17.97 14.49 12.11
C GLN A 612 17.90 15.69 11.17
N ASP A 613 17.99 15.46 9.87
CA ASP A 613 17.96 16.52 8.87
C ASP A 613 16.77 16.30 7.93
N LEU A 614 15.85 17.27 7.86
CA LEU A 614 14.70 17.24 6.95
C LEU A 614 14.72 18.49 6.08
N ILE A 615 14.79 18.30 4.77
CA ILE A 615 14.72 19.36 3.77
C ILE A 615 13.59 19.05 2.80
N ILE A 616 12.57 19.91 2.78
CA ILE A 616 11.51 19.91 1.76
C ILE A 616 11.62 21.22 1.00
N LYS A 617 11.83 21.18 -0.30
CA LYS A 617 11.92 22.40 -1.10
C LYS A 617 11.30 22.26 -2.49
N ASP A 618 10.79 23.36 -3.01
CA ASP A 618 10.24 23.42 -4.36
C ASP A 618 9.05 22.44 -4.55
N CYS A 619 8.32 22.09 -3.49
CA CYS A 619 7.29 21.05 -3.51
C CYS A 619 5.86 21.62 -3.52
N SER A 620 4.92 20.86 -4.08
CA SER A 620 3.50 21.19 -4.06
C SER A 620 2.68 20.09 -3.39
N PHE A 621 1.90 20.47 -2.40
CA PHE A 621 0.95 19.62 -1.69
C PHE A 621 -0.45 20.16 -1.95
N GLU A 622 -1.30 19.36 -2.59
CA GLU A 622 -2.66 19.78 -2.93
C GLU A 622 -3.66 18.68 -2.62
N ASN A 623 -4.71 19.05 -1.88
CA ASN A 623 -5.83 18.20 -1.54
C ASN A 623 -5.46 16.85 -0.90
N ASN A 624 -4.31 16.78 -0.22
CA ASN A 624 -3.98 15.66 0.66
C ASN A 624 -4.82 15.77 1.93
N GLN A 625 -5.40 14.65 2.37
CA GLN A 625 -6.43 14.65 3.39
C GLN A 625 -6.17 13.61 4.47
N VAL A 626 -6.57 13.97 5.70
CA VAL A 626 -6.85 12.99 6.75
C VAL A 626 -8.34 12.98 7.07
N TYR A 627 -8.82 11.96 7.80
CA TYR A 627 -10.23 11.90 8.14
C TYR A 627 -10.65 13.17 8.91
N TYR A 628 -11.59 13.93 8.36
CA TYR A 628 -12.09 15.15 8.98
C TYR A 628 -13.55 15.40 8.59
N VAL A 629 -14.40 15.60 9.60
CA VAL A 629 -15.82 15.88 9.37
C VAL A 629 -16.03 17.39 9.35
N LYS A 630 -16.19 17.94 8.14
CA LYS A 630 -16.50 19.36 7.94
C LYS A 630 -17.78 19.76 8.68
N ASN A 631 -17.78 20.93 9.29
CA ASN A 631 -18.94 21.53 9.97
C ASN A 631 -19.49 20.73 11.16
N MET A 632 -18.69 19.84 11.77
CA MET A 632 -19.06 19.23 13.04
C MET A 632 -19.18 20.30 14.13
N SER A 633 -20.33 20.34 14.81
CA SER A 633 -20.56 21.30 15.89
C SER A 633 -19.57 21.09 17.04
N ASN A 634 -19.19 22.16 17.73
CA ASN A 634 -18.27 22.07 18.89
C ASN A 634 -18.84 21.14 19.99
N TYR A 635 -20.16 21.12 20.16
CA TYR A 635 -20.88 20.26 21.10
C TYR A 635 -20.85 18.76 20.72
N SER A 636 -20.49 18.43 19.48
CA SER A 636 -20.34 17.06 18.99
C SER A 636 -18.92 16.52 19.16
N LYS A 637 -17.93 17.39 19.42
CA LYS A 637 -16.51 17.03 19.61
C LYS A 637 -16.24 16.63 21.07
N LYS A 638 -16.92 15.59 21.55
CA LYS A 638 -16.85 15.10 22.94
C LYS A 638 -15.68 14.14 23.18
N ALA A 639 -15.58 13.58 24.39
CA ALA A 639 -14.66 12.49 24.70
C ALA A 639 -14.92 11.29 23.77
N GLY A 640 -13.97 10.99 22.87
CA GLY A 640 -14.13 10.03 21.77
C GLY A 640 -14.06 10.64 20.37
N TYR A 641 -13.94 11.95 20.24
CA TYR A 641 -13.66 12.63 18.97
C TYR A 641 -12.35 12.12 18.34
N ILE A 642 -12.39 11.78 17.05
CA ILE A 642 -11.21 11.26 16.33
C ILE A 642 -10.28 12.41 16.01
N PHE A 643 -9.08 12.35 16.58
CA PHE A 643 -8.02 13.29 16.32
C PHE A 643 -7.21 12.90 15.10
N THR A 644 -7.26 13.77 14.11
CA THR A 644 -6.42 13.67 12.93
C THR A 644 -5.41 14.79 12.88
N LEU A 645 -4.17 14.44 12.53
CA LEU A 645 -2.99 15.30 12.70
C LEU A 645 -2.30 15.50 11.35
N GLY A 646 -2.03 16.74 10.97
CA GLY A 646 -1.22 17.03 9.77
C GLY A 646 -1.90 16.61 8.48
N GLY A 647 -2.85 17.41 7.98
CA GLY A 647 -3.60 17.06 6.76
C GLY A 647 -2.72 16.91 5.51
N GLY A 648 -1.62 17.65 5.44
CA GLY A 648 -0.53 17.39 4.49
C GLY A 648 0.61 16.59 5.12
N ILE A 649 1.28 17.18 6.10
CA ILE A 649 2.51 16.67 6.71
C ILE A 649 2.33 16.53 8.23
N TYR A 650 2.70 15.36 8.75
CA TYR A 650 2.82 15.08 10.19
C TYR A 650 4.27 14.75 10.53
N ILE A 651 4.81 15.39 11.58
CA ILE A 651 6.18 15.19 12.04
C ILE A 651 6.15 15.01 13.55
N GLN A 652 6.74 13.91 14.01
CA GLN A 652 6.91 13.61 15.42
C GLN A 652 8.38 13.30 15.73
N GLN A 653 8.91 13.95 16.76
CA GLN A 653 10.17 13.59 17.38
C GLN A 653 9.86 12.87 18.69
N VAL A 654 10.32 11.63 18.83
CA VAL A 654 10.16 10.76 20.01
C VAL A 654 11.50 10.56 20.71
N ASP A 655 12.60 10.43 19.98
CA ASP A 655 13.93 10.35 20.57
C ASP A 655 14.43 11.73 21.02
N ILE A 656 14.57 11.89 22.34
CA ILE A 656 15.06 13.12 22.99
C ILE A 656 16.53 13.43 22.69
N ASN A 657 17.32 12.44 22.28
CA ASN A 657 18.74 12.62 21.98
C ASN A 657 18.99 13.14 20.57
N LEU A 658 17.93 13.23 19.77
CA LEU A 658 18.01 13.47 18.35
C LEU A 658 17.47 14.88 18.05
N GLN A 659 18.39 15.77 17.68
CA GLN A 659 18.07 17.14 17.30
C GLN A 659 17.57 17.18 15.86
N LEU A 660 16.37 17.71 15.65
CA LEU A 660 15.78 17.91 14.34
C LEU A 660 16.22 19.26 13.73
N ASN A 661 16.82 19.22 12.55
CA ASN A 661 17.11 20.35 11.68
C ASN A 661 16.14 20.32 10.50
N MET A 662 15.06 21.08 10.57
CA MET A 662 14.00 21.13 9.57
C MET A 662 14.07 22.39 8.72
N LYS A 663 14.05 22.21 7.40
CA LYS A 663 13.98 23.30 6.41
C LYS A 663 12.85 23.03 5.43
N ILE A 664 11.87 23.93 5.36
CA ILE A 664 10.80 23.88 4.36
C ILE A 664 10.82 25.18 3.57
N LYS A 665 11.09 25.09 2.26
CA LYS A 665 11.30 26.26 1.40
C LYS A 665 10.51 26.22 0.09
N ASN A 666 10.13 27.38 -0.43
CA ASN A 666 9.55 27.54 -1.78
C ASN A 666 8.47 26.47 -2.10
N SER A 667 7.54 26.26 -1.17
CA SER A 667 6.59 25.14 -1.23
C SER A 667 5.15 25.60 -0.98
N VAL A 668 4.22 24.86 -1.57
CA VAL A 668 2.81 25.25 -1.66
C VAL A 668 1.93 24.19 -0.98
N PHE A 669 0.98 24.63 -0.16
CA PHE A 669 0.07 23.79 0.64
C PHE A 669 -1.38 24.22 0.45
N LYS A 670 -2.16 23.42 -0.26
CA LYS A 670 -3.53 23.78 -0.69
C LYS A 670 -4.56 22.76 -0.26
N GLN A 671 -5.67 23.27 0.27
CA GLN A 671 -6.92 22.52 0.50
C GLN A 671 -6.79 21.33 1.47
N HIS A 672 -5.82 21.36 2.37
CA HIS A 672 -5.64 20.32 3.39
C HIS A 672 -6.64 20.45 4.53
N GLN A 673 -6.96 19.32 5.16
CA GLN A 673 -7.95 19.23 6.23
C GLN A 673 -7.50 18.27 7.32
N ALA A 674 -7.55 18.71 8.57
CA ALA A 674 -7.27 17.87 9.74
C ALA A 674 -7.96 18.44 10.98
N SER A 675 -8.09 17.67 12.06
CA SER A 675 -8.44 18.27 13.35
C SER A 675 -7.35 19.24 13.82
N SER A 676 -6.09 18.84 13.68
CA SER A 676 -4.94 19.54 14.26
C SER A 676 -3.81 19.68 13.27
N GLY A 677 -3.43 20.91 12.90
CA GLY A 677 -2.43 21.16 11.86
C GLY A 677 -2.98 20.83 10.48
N GLY A 678 -3.71 21.77 9.88
CA GLY A 678 -4.41 21.54 8.60
C GLY A 678 -3.44 21.14 7.49
N ALA A 679 -2.41 21.95 7.23
CA ALA A 679 -1.33 21.57 6.33
C ALA A 679 -0.19 20.84 7.06
N ILE A 680 0.39 21.43 8.12
CA ILE A 680 1.56 20.87 8.82
C ILE A 680 1.29 20.74 10.32
N MET A 681 1.59 19.57 10.89
CA MET A 681 1.62 19.32 12.33
C MET A 681 3.03 18.88 12.76
N ILE A 682 3.58 19.54 13.77
CA ILE A 682 4.90 19.25 14.33
C ILE A 682 4.77 19.01 15.84
N LEU A 683 5.24 17.86 16.29
CA LEU A 683 5.24 17.44 17.69
C LEU A 683 6.66 17.07 18.13
N LEU A 684 7.24 17.84 19.04
CA LEU A 684 8.54 17.52 19.65
C LEU A 684 8.35 16.94 21.06
N GLN A 685 9.39 16.31 21.62
CA GLN A 685 9.39 15.98 23.06
C GLN A 685 9.77 17.22 23.89
N PRO A 686 9.41 17.28 25.19
CA PRO A 686 9.95 18.28 26.09
C PRO A 686 11.48 18.21 26.16
N GLN A 687 12.13 19.36 26.36
CA GLN A 687 13.59 19.52 26.50
C GLN A 687 14.42 19.20 25.24
N THR A 688 13.79 19.10 24.07
CA THR A 688 14.52 18.95 22.79
C THR A 688 14.66 20.31 22.12
N ASP A 689 15.89 20.70 21.83
CA ASP A 689 16.17 21.84 20.94
C ASP A 689 16.18 21.37 19.48
N SER A 690 15.54 22.12 18.60
CA SER A 690 15.48 21.85 17.15
C SER A 690 15.75 23.13 16.36
N ASN A 691 16.22 22.99 15.13
CA ASN A 691 16.45 24.12 14.24
C ASN A 691 15.37 24.12 13.15
N PHE A 692 14.70 25.25 13.00
CA PHE A 692 13.62 25.43 12.03
C PHE A 692 13.97 26.53 11.03
N GLU A 693 13.67 26.30 9.76
CA GLU A 693 13.80 27.28 8.68
C GLU A 693 12.62 27.16 7.71
N PHE A 694 11.61 28.02 7.90
CA PHE A 694 10.48 28.16 6.97
C PHE A 694 10.68 29.41 6.10
N GLN A 695 10.58 29.27 4.77
CA GLN A 695 10.80 30.39 3.86
C GLN A 695 10.01 30.21 2.56
N ASP A 696 9.43 31.28 2.02
CA ASP A 696 8.75 31.28 0.71
C ASP A 696 7.64 30.22 0.64
N LEU A 697 6.68 30.24 1.58
CA LEU A 697 5.60 29.24 1.64
C LEU A 697 4.24 29.85 1.34
N HIS A 698 3.43 29.13 0.57
CA HIS A 698 2.06 29.53 0.23
C HIS A 698 1.07 28.52 0.78
N PHE A 699 0.27 28.95 1.76
CA PHE A 699 -0.86 28.21 2.30
C PHE A 699 -2.16 28.79 1.75
N GLN A 700 -3.02 27.93 1.21
CA GLN A 700 -4.30 28.35 0.65
C GLN A 700 -5.42 27.36 0.97
N ASN A 701 -6.55 27.87 1.48
CA ASN A 701 -7.77 27.11 1.72
C ASN A 701 -7.61 25.89 2.65
N ASN A 702 -6.63 25.89 3.55
CA ASN A 702 -6.51 24.80 4.54
C ASN A 702 -7.50 25.00 5.69
N ILE A 703 -8.03 23.89 6.20
CA ILE A 703 -9.03 23.88 7.27
C ILE A 703 -8.52 23.03 8.42
N ALA A 704 -8.55 23.56 9.63
CA ALA A 704 -8.37 22.73 10.82
C ALA A 704 -9.25 23.18 11.98
N ASP A 705 -9.40 22.33 12.99
CA ASP A 705 -9.95 22.85 14.25
C ASP A 705 -8.99 23.86 14.86
N ILE A 706 -7.69 23.54 14.84
CA ILE A 706 -6.62 24.33 15.43
C ILE A 706 -5.41 24.32 14.51
N GLY A 707 -4.91 25.50 14.14
CA GLY A 707 -3.74 25.70 13.28
C GLY A 707 -3.95 25.20 11.85
N PRO A 708 -4.79 25.85 11.02
CA PRO A 708 -5.04 25.43 9.64
C PRO A 708 -3.76 25.39 8.78
N SER A 709 -2.79 26.27 8.99
CA SER A 709 -1.53 26.25 8.24
C SER A 709 -0.47 25.40 8.94
N ILE A 710 -0.08 25.80 10.15
CA ILE A 710 0.93 25.07 10.93
C ILE A 710 0.45 24.95 12.38
N ARG A 711 0.55 23.77 12.95
CA ARG A 711 0.45 23.57 14.39
C ARG A 711 1.75 23.00 14.96
N PHE A 712 2.28 23.63 16.01
CA PHE A 712 3.51 23.24 16.67
C PHE A 712 3.29 22.98 18.17
N LEU A 713 3.79 21.85 18.66
CA LEU A 713 3.82 21.51 20.08
C LEU A 713 5.26 21.19 20.50
N GLY A 714 5.88 22.11 21.24
CA GLY A 714 7.26 22.03 21.71
C GLY A 714 7.66 23.22 22.58
N ASP A 715 8.91 23.23 23.05
CA ASP A 715 9.45 24.29 23.93
C ASP A 715 9.74 25.60 23.18
N GLN A 716 10.09 25.52 21.90
CA GLN A 716 10.55 26.65 21.07
C GLN A 716 9.40 27.53 20.52
N LYS A 717 8.41 27.83 21.37
CA LYS A 717 7.21 28.60 21.00
C LYS A 717 7.51 29.99 20.43
N GLN A 718 8.60 30.61 20.90
CA GLN A 718 8.99 31.95 20.49
C GLN A 718 9.35 32.04 19.00
N TYR A 719 9.88 30.97 18.41
CA TYR A 719 10.18 30.93 16.98
C TYR A 719 8.90 31.07 16.13
N PHE A 720 7.87 30.27 16.43
CA PHE A 720 6.59 30.30 15.71
C PHE A 720 5.82 31.60 15.96
N GLN A 721 5.94 32.19 17.14
CA GLN A 721 5.41 33.53 17.43
C GLN A 721 6.07 34.60 16.56
N ASN A 722 7.39 34.54 16.38
CA ASN A 722 8.13 35.49 15.54
C ASN A 722 7.76 35.35 14.07
N ILE A 723 7.65 34.13 13.55
CA ILE A 723 7.21 33.89 12.16
C ILE A 723 5.80 34.45 11.92
N LEU A 724 4.87 34.21 12.84
CA LEU A 724 3.52 34.72 12.72
C LEU A 724 3.46 36.25 12.78
N SER A 725 4.35 36.89 13.54
CA SER A 725 4.40 38.35 13.65
C SER A 725 5.08 39.00 12.45
N ASN A 726 6.05 38.32 11.84
CA ASN A 726 6.90 38.83 10.77
C ASN A 726 6.70 38.07 9.44
N LYS A 727 5.45 37.69 9.11
CA LYS A 727 5.12 36.85 7.94
C LYS A 727 5.79 37.30 6.62
N GLN A 728 5.98 38.61 6.43
CA GLN A 728 6.64 39.19 5.26
C GLN A 728 8.14 38.88 5.17
N ASP A 729 8.86 38.89 6.30
CA ASP A 729 10.31 38.61 6.33
C ASP A 729 10.61 37.15 5.93
N TYR A 730 9.63 36.27 6.13
CA TYR A 730 9.69 34.85 5.78
C TYR A 730 8.99 34.54 4.45
N ASN A 731 8.44 35.54 3.75
CA ASN A 731 7.62 35.39 2.53
C ASN A 731 6.50 34.34 2.68
N LEU A 732 5.76 34.38 3.79
CA LEU A 732 4.61 33.50 4.01
C LEU A 732 3.31 34.11 3.48
N VAL A 733 2.69 33.42 2.53
CA VAL A 733 1.37 33.76 1.97
C VAL A 733 0.32 32.86 2.62
N LEU A 734 -0.66 33.46 3.30
CA LEU A 734 -1.76 32.76 3.98
C LEU A 734 -3.09 33.26 3.41
N GLU A 735 -3.76 32.41 2.64
CA GLU A 735 -4.98 32.79 1.91
C GLU A 735 -6.16 31.90 2.28
N GLN A 736 -7.20 32.49 2.86
CA GLN A 736 -8.46 31.77 3.17
C GLN A 736 -8.28 30.55 4.10
N GLU A 737 -7.26 30.60 4.96
CA GLU A 737 -7.01 29.60 6.00
C GLU A 737 -8.11 29.68 7.06
N LYS A 738 -8.71 28.53 7.43
CA LYS A 738 -9.89 28.50 8.30
C LYS A 738 -9.69 27.61 9.52
N GLY A 739 -9.58 28.24 10.68
CA GLY A 739 -9.62 27.57 11.97
C GLY A 739 -11.04 27.49 12.53
N ILE A 740 -11.49 26.32 13.03
CA ILE A 740 -12.86 26.14 13.55
C ILE A 740 -12.96 26.48 15.05
N LEU A 741 -12.00 26.03 15.86
CA LEU A 741 -11.97 26.30 17.31
C LEU A 741 -11.08 27.49 17.67
N GLU A 742 -10.02 27.69 16.89
CA GLU A 742 -9.07 28.79 17.03
C GLU A 742 -8.80 29.38 15.65
N GLN A 743 -8.95 30.70 15.49
CA GLN A 743 -8.83 31.38 14.19
C GLN A 743 -7.38 31.62 13.77
N GLN A 744 -6.43 31.56 14.71
CA GLN A 744 -5.00 31.76 14.43
C GLN A 744 -4.47 30.74 13.41
N GLU A 745 -3.82 31.22 12.34
CA GLU A 745 -3.42 30.33 11.23
C GLU A 745 -2.24 29.42 11.59
N ILE A 746 -1.28 29.96 12.35
CA ILE A 746 -0.17 29.24 12.97
C ILE A 746 -0.38 29.19 14.47
N PHE A 747 -0.61 27.99 15.02
CA PHE A 747 -0.88 27.78 16.44
C PHE A 747 0.24 26.97 17.11
N TYR A 748 0.79 27.47 18.22
CA TYR A 748 2.03 26.94 18.81
C TYR A 748 1.89 26.58 20.31
N SER A 749 0.68 26.20 20.74
CA SER A 749 0.40 25.81 22.13
C SER A 749 -0.70 24.73 22.20
N PHE A 750 -1.08 24.36 23.42
CA PHE A 750 -2.25 23.53 23.69
C PHE A 750 -3.51 24.39 23.84
N TYR A 751 -4.62 23.87 23.35
CA TYR A 751 -5.96 24.48 23.44
C TYR A 751 -6.71 24.01 24.69
N LYS A 752 -7.83 24.67 25.02
CA LYS A 752 -8.68 24.32 26.18
C LYS A 752 -9.05 22.83 26.15
N ASN A 753 -9.14 22.19 27.31
CA ASN A 753 -9.42 20.75 27.49
C ASN A 753 -8.39 19.76 26.90
N GLU A 754 -7.30 20.22 26.28
CA GLU A 754 -6.19 19.34 25.89
C GLU A 754 -5.23 19.13 27.06
N TYR A 755 -5.24 17.93 27.64
CA TYR A 755 -4.34 17.56 28.73
C TYR A 755 -3.23 16.63 28.22
N LEU A 756 -2.05 16.73 28.81
CA LEU A 756 -0.89 15.91 28.48
C LEU A 756 -1.03 14.52 29.07
N LEU A 757 -0.64 13.50 28.29
CA LEU A 757 -0.60 12.12 28.78
C LEU A 757 0.50 11.90 29.82
N SER A 758 1.60 12.64 29.71
CA SER A 758 2.74 12.61 30.62
C SER A 758 3.39 13.99 30.68
N SER A 759 4.02 14.35 31.80
CA SER A 759 4.87 15.53 31.86
C SER A 759 6.13 15.43 30.98
N SER A 760 6.48 14.22 30.54
CA SER A 760 7.62 13.94 29.67
C SER A 760 7.25 13.81 28.19
N SER A 761 6.02 14.12 27.78
CA SER A 761 5.57 14.01 26.39
C SER A 761 4.56 15.08 26.04
N TYR A 762 4.66 15.64 24.84
CA TYR A 762 3.67 16.57 24.30
C TYR A 762 2.47 15.90 23.60
N GLN A 763 2.37 14.57 23.68
CA GLN A 763 1.15 13.86 23.32
C GLN A 763 0.02 14.22 24.29
N PHE A 764 -1.17 14.48 23.73
CA PHE A 764 -2.31 14.99 24.47
C PHE A 764 -3.59 14.19 24.16
N GLN A 765 -4.55 14.29 25.07
CA GLN A 765 -5.92 13.81 24.92
C GLN A 765 -6.91 14.88 25.41
N LEU A 766 -8.21 14.67 25.18
CA LEU A 766 -9.24 15.54 25.72
C LEU A 766 -9.75 15.07 27.07
N CYS A 767 -10.05 16.03 27.94
CA CYS A 767 -10.73 15.75 29.19
C CYS A 767 -12.07 15.01 28.96
N SER A 768 -12.29 13.95 29.73
CA SER A 768 -13.53 13.17 29.73
C SER A 768 -14.71 13.94 30.31
N LYS A 769 -15.93 13.43 30.11
CA LYS A 769 -17.14 13.99 30.74
C LYS A 769 -16.98 14.08 32.26
N GLY A 770 -17.38 15.23 32.82
CA GLY A 770 -17.22 15.56 34.23
C GLY A 770 -15.87 16.18 34.59
N LEU A 771 -14.97 16.34 33.63
CA LEU A 771 -13.66 16.96 33.81
C LEU A 771 -13.46 18.13 32.83
N TYR A 772 -12.59 19.08 33.17
CA TYR A 772 -12.26 20.20 32.31
C TYR A 772 -10.86 20.78 32.56
N LEU A 773 -10.36 21.55 31.61
CA LEU A 773 -9.08 22.25 31.72
C LEU A 773 -9.13 23.62 31.02
N GLN A 774 -8.92 24.68 31.81
CA GLN A 774 -9.05 26.08 31.34
C GLN A 774 -7.97 26.47 30.34
N LYS A 775 -6.72 26.05 30.61
CA LYS A 775 -5.56 26.26 29.76
C LYS A 775 -4.94 24.89 29.47
N GLY A 776 -4.88 24.52 28.20
CA GLY A 776 -4.30 23.24 27.78
C GLY A 776 -2.86 23.07 28.21
N GLY A 777 -2.39 21.82 28.17
CA GLY A 777 -0.99 21.46 28.42
C GLY A 777 -0.67 21.13 29.88
N GLN A 778 -1.68 20.89 30.72
CA GLN A 778 -1.48 20.30 32.06
C GLN A 778 -1.62 18.78 31.98
N ASN A 779 -0.97 18.04 32.88
CA ASN A 779 -1.03 16.57 32.94
C ASN A 779 -2.23 16.01 33.74
N TYR A 780 -3.20 16.86 34.08
CA TYR A 780 -4.45 16.48 34.74
C TYR A 780 -5.59 17.38 34.25
N CYS A 781 -6.82 16.87 34.37
CA CYS A 781 -8.03 17.66 34.21
C CYS A 781 -8.66 17.94 35.58
N ASN A 782 -9.21 19.13 35.76
CA ASN A 782 -9.93 19.51 36.97
C ASN A 782 -11.31 18.84 37.01
N ILE A 783 -11.77 18.51 38.22
CA ILE A 783 -13.14 18.03 38.45
C ILE A 783 -14.11 19.17 38.14
N CYS A 784 -15.19 18.87 37.43
CA CYS A 784 -16.22 19.85 37.10
C CYS A 784 -16.79 20.51 38.37
N SER A 785 -16.87 21.83 38.36
CA SER A 785 -17.47 22.61 39.45
C SER A 785 -18.93 22.21 39.67
N ALA A 786 -19.40 22.21 40.92
CA ALA A 786 -20.75 21.73 41.28
C ALA A 786 -21.91 22.45 40.52
N GLY A 787 -21.71 23.73 40.17
CA GLY A 787 -22.66 24.55 39.40
C GLY A 787 -22.51 24.48 37.88
N ALA A 788 -21.63 23.62 37.35
CA ALA A 788 -21.30 23.55 35.94
C ALA A 788 -21.69 22.21 35.31
N VAL A 789 -21.81 22.19 33.99
CA VAL A 789 -21.88 20.97 33.19
C VAL A 789 -20.65 20.92 32.31
N CYS A 790 -19.80 19.92 32.55
CA CYS A 790 -18.60 19.66 31.75
C CYS A 790 -18.84 18.40 30.92
N GLU A 791 -19.22 18.55 29.66
CA GLU A 791 -19.41 17.41 28.75
C GLU A 791 -18.09 16.76 28.33
N GLY A 792 -16.95 17.42 28.58
CA GLY A 792 -15.63 17.01 28.12
C GLY A 792 -15.43 17.29 26.63
N GLY A 793 -14.30 16.87 26.09
CA GLY A 793 -13.93 17.16 24.70
C GLY A 793 -13.63 18.64 24.46
N TYR A 794 -13.90 19.14 23.26
CA TYR A 794 -13.84 20.59 22.94
C TYR A 794 -15.15 21.33 23.22
N THR A 795 -16.10 20.69 23.92
CA THR A 795 -17.35 21.35 24.28
C THR A 795 -17.06 22.43 25.33
N PRO A 796 -17.48 23.69 25.11
CA PRO A 796 -17.38 24.73 26.12
C PRO A 796 -18.09 24.31 27.41
N ILE A 797 -17.55 24.69 28.56
CA ILE A 797 -18.22 24.47 29.84
C ILE A 797 -19.33 25.50 29.97
N TYR A 798 -20.46 25.10 30.54
CA TYR A 798 -21.63 25.96 30.68
C TYR A 798 -22.34 25.71 32.01
N PRO A 799 -23.15 26.66 32.51
CA PRO A 799 -23.82 26.52 33.81
C PRO A 799 -24.83 25.37 33.80
N LYS A 800 -24.92 24.65 34.92
CA LYS A 800 -25.99 23.70 35.18
C LYS A 800 -27.32 24.45 35.36
N LYS A 801 -28.45 23.77 35.19
CA LYS A 801 -29.77 24.31 35.57
C LYS A 801 -29.68 24.88 37.00
N GLN A 802 -30.29 26.04 37.24
CA GLN A 802 -30.25 26.82 38.49
C GLN A 802 -28.94 27.58 38.75
N TYR A 803 -27.97 27.55 37.83
CA TYR A 803 -26.73 28.31 37.92
C TYR A 803 -26.59 29.30 36.76
N TRP A 804 -25.78 30.33 36.96
CA TRP A 804 -25.49 31.40 36.01
C TRP A 804 -24.01 31.78 36.06
N ARG A 805 -23.51 32.41 34.99
CA ARG A 805 -22.17 32.99 34.93
C ARG A 805 -22.19 34.33 34.19
N SER A 806 -21.22 35.18 34.49
CA SER A 806 -21.11 36.54 33.94
C SER A 806 -20.73 36.60 32.47
N ASP A 807 -19.90 35.67 32.02
CA ASP A 807 -19.33 35.65 30.68
C ASP A 807 -19.09 34.21 30.21
N LEU A 808 -19.03 34.01 28.89
CA LEU A 808 -18.82 32.69 28.26
C LEU A 808 -17.46 32.06 28.58
N ASP A 809 -16.46 32.85 28.99
CA ASP A 809 -15.16 32.36 29.46
C ASP A 809 -15.05 32.34 30.99
N SER A 810 -16.09 32.74 31.73
CA SER A 810 -16.10 32.65 33.20
C SER A 810 -16.30 31.20 33.67
N TYR A 811 -15.48 30.81 34.64
CA TYR A 811 -15.54 29.50 35.33
C TYR A 811 -16.16 29.63 36.73
N ASN A 812 -16.63 30.82 37.10
CA ASN A 812 -17.35 31.03 38.34
C ASN A 812 -18.85 30.85 38.08
N PHE A 813 -19.42 29.80 38.65
CA PHE A 813 -20.83 29.43 38.47
C PHE A 813 -21.59 29.78 39.75
N ILE A 814 -22.45 30.77 39.66
CA ILE A 814 -23.21 31.33 40.78
C ILE A 814 -24.60 30.70 40.76
N GLU A 815 -25.06 30.20 41.90
CA GLU A 815 -26.42 29.69 42.06
C GLU A 815 -27.41 30.84 41.98
N CYS A 816 -28.46 30.69 41.19
CA CYS A 816 -29.50 31.71 41.06
C CYS A 816 -30.32 31.77 42.35
N GLU A 817 -30.51 32.96 42.93
CA GLU A 817 -31.04 33.08 44.30
C GLU A 817 -32.56 33.28 44.31
N ASN A 818 -33.07 34.28 43.59
CA ASN A 818 -34.47 34.71 43.72
C ASN A 818 -35.45 33.88 42.86
N ASN A 819 -34.99 33.39 41.71
CA ASN A 819 -35.79 32.54 40.81
C ASN A 819 -34.93 31.43 40.20
N TYR A 820 -34.74 30.36 40.99
CA TYR A 820 -33.93 29.19 40.61
C TYR A 820 -34.32 28.61 39.23
N GLU A 821 -35.61 28.62 38.90
CA GLU A 821 -36.14 28.02 37.67
C GLU A 821 -36.01 28.94 36.44
N ALA A 822 -35.67 30.22 36.63
CA ALA A 822 -35.37 31.15 35.54
C ALA A 822 -34.02 30.84 34.88
N CYS A 823 -33.09 30.22 35.59
CA CYS A 823 -31.81 29.77 35.07
C CYS A 823 -31.95 28.36 34.48
N LEU A 824 -32.17 28.27 33.16
CA LEU A 824 -32.29 26.98 32.47
C LEU A 824 -30.94 26.23 32.37
N GLY A 825 -29.83 26.93 32.65
CA GLY A 825 -28.48 26.45 32.40
C GLY A 825 -28.09 26.65 30.93
N ASN A 826 -26.91 26.17 30.54
CA ASN A 826 -26.36 26.33 29.19
C ASN A 826 -26.36 27.78 28.67
N ASP A 827 -26.06 28.73 29.57
CA ASP A 827 -26.05 30.17 29.29
C ASP A 827 -27.41 30.73 28.79
N THR A 828 -28.50 30.03 29.10
CA THR A 828 -29.85 30.43 28.72
C THR A 828 -30.72 30.73 29.93
N CYS A 829 -31.37 31.89 29.87
CA CYS A 829 -32.46 32.23 30.76
C CYS A 829 -33.78 31.67 30.22
N LYS A 830 -34.74 31.42 31.11
CA LYS A 830 -36.12 31.09 30.77
C LYS A 830 -36.73 32.22 29.95
N GLU A 831 -37.61 31.89 29.02
CA GLU A 831 -38.30 32.86 28.17
C GLU A 831 -38.97 33.95 29.02
N GLY A 832 -38.75 35.22 28.65
CA GLY A 832 -39.19 36.38 29.40
C GLY A 832 -38.24 36.87 30.50
N TYR A 833 -37.14 36.16 30.77
CA TYR A 833 -36.11 36.53 31.75
C TYR A 833 -34.76 36.83 31.07
N LYS A 834 -33.98 37.76 31.62
CA LYS A 834 -32.66 38.19 31.15
C LYS A 834 -31.81 38.77 32.28
N GLY A 835 -30.59 39.21 31.93
CA GLY A 835 -29.68 39.91 32.85
C GLY A 835 -28.97 38.99 33.86
N PRO A 836 -28.21 39.56 34.81
CA PRO A 836 -27.50 38.79 35.82
C PRO A 836 -28.43 37.88 36.62
N LEU A 837 -28.03 36.63 36.83
CA LEU A 837 -28.80 35.57 37.51
C LEU A 837 -30.19 35.29 36.90
N CYS A 838 -30.45 35.75 35.67
CA CYS A 838 -31.77 35.70 35.03
C CYS A 838 -32.89 36.32 35.89
N GLU A 839 -32.57 37.30 36.74
CA GLU A 839 -33.53 37.89 37.70
C GLU A 839 -34.34 39.06 37.11
N GLN A 840 -34.11 39.42 35.84
CA GLN A 840 -34.79 40.56 35.23
C GLN A 840 -35.78 40.14 34.17
N CYS A 841 -36.93 40.79 34.12
CA CYS A 841 -37.88 40.57 33.03
C CYS A 841 -37.42 41.24 31.74
N ASP A 842 -37.66 40.57 30.62
CA ASP A 842 -37.37 41.12 29.31
C ASP A 842 -38.45 42.11 28.85
N ILE A 843 -38.35 43.33 29.38
CA ILE A 843 -39.25 44.44 29.06
C ILE A 843 -39.29 44.73 27.55
N VAL A 844 -38.17 44.51 26.84
CA VAL A 844 -38.08 44.79 25.39
C VAL A 844 -38.96 43.83 24.59
N ASN A 845 -39.02 42.57 25.00
CA ASN A 845 -39.84 41.54 24.38
C ASN A 845 -41.22 41.39 25.07
N GLY A 846 -41.66 42.38 25.85
CA GLY A 846 -43.03 42.46 26.35
C GLY A 846 -43.31 41.71 27.65
N TYR A 847 -42.29 41.37 28.44
CA TYR A 847 -42.45 40.73 29.75
C TYR A 847 -42.27 41.73 30.89
N ASN A 848 -43.08 41.66 31.94
CA ASN A 848 -42.97 42.54 33.11
C ASN A 848 -43.16 41.75 34.42
N SER A 849 -42.67 42.30 35.52
CA SER A 849 -42.69 41.61 36.81
C SER A 849 -44.12 41.56 37.38
N ASN A 850 -44.55 40.37 37.78
CA ASN A 850 -45.78 40.11 38.50
C ASN A 850 -45.45 39.28 39.76
N GLY A 851 -45.05 39.96 40.83
CA GLY A 851 -44.47 39.28 41.99
C GLY A 851 -43.02 38.86 41.72
N ASN A 852 -42.70 37.58 41.89
CA ASN A 852 -41.37 37.02 41.63
C ASN A 852 -41.22 36.41 40.22
N ASP A 853 -42.30 36.42 39.42
CA ASP A 853 -42.31 35.87 38.07
C ASP A 853 -42.45 36.98 37.00
N CYS A 854 -41.87 36.74 35.83
CA CYS A 854 -42.02 37.56 34.64
C CYS A 854 -43.15 37.02 33.76
N ASP A 855 -44.26 37.75 33.73
CA ASP A 855 -45.42 37.43 32.90
C ASP A 855 -45.40 38.26 31.61
N GLU A 856 -45.94 37.69 30.54
CA GLU A 856 -46.18 38.44 29.30
C GLU A 856 -47.19 39.56 29.57
N CYS A 857 -46.87 40.78 29.16
CA CYS A 857 -47.71 41.94 29.38
C CYS A 857 -49.07 41.75 28.70
N SER A 858 -50.14 41.77 29.50
CA SER A 858 -51.51 41.82 28.97
C SER A 858 -51.66 42.98 27.98
N THR A 859 -52.37 42.75 26.87
CA THR A 859 -52.52 43.73 25.76
C THR A 859 -52.78 45.16 26.26
N LYS A 860 -52.21 46.16 25.57
CA LYS A 860 -52.33 47.61 25.90
C LYS A 860 -53.76 48.08 26.23
N LEU A 861 -54.75 47.40 25.66
CA LEU A 861 -56.17 47.65 25.84
C LEU A 861 -56.64 47.33 27.27
N TYR A 862 -56.17 46.23 27.86
CA TYR A 862 -56.52 45.82 29.23
C TYR A 862 -55.90 46.74 30.29
N VAL A 863 -54.63 47.14 30.10
CA VAL A 863 -53.95 48.08 31.00
C VAL A 863 -54.61 49.46 30.95
N SER A 864 -54.93 49.98 29.75
CA SER A 864 -55.66 51.24 29.59
C SER A 864 -57.07 51.18 30.20
N PHE A 865 -57.73 50.04 30.10
CA PHE A 865 -59.05 49.82 30.70
C PHE A 865 -58.96 49.77 32.23
N LYS A 866 -57.98 49.07 32.82
CA LYS A 866 -57.73 49.05 34.27
C LYS A 866 -57.42 50.43 34.82
N PHE A 867 -56.54 51.19 34.15
CA PHE A 867 -56.23 52.56 34.55
C PHE A 867 -57.46 53.47 34.47
N SER A 868 -58.22 53.39 33.38
CA SER A 868 -59.47 54.16 33.22
C SER A 868 -60.50 53.79 34.29
N LEU A 869 -60.61 52.51 34.66
CA LEU A 869 -61.57 52.02 35.65
C LEU A 869 -61.17 52.42 37.07
N ILE A 870 -59.87 52.42 37.40
CA ILE A 870 -59.35 52.94 38.68
C ILE A 870 -59.51 54.45 38.75
N SER A 871 -59.15 55.20 37.69
CA SER A 871 -59.37 56.65 37.63
C SER A 871 -60.86 57.00 37.72
N PHE A 872 -61.74 56.21 37.09
CA PHE A 872 -63.18 56.37 37.20
C PHE A 872 -63.68 56.05 38.62
N ALA A 873 -63.19 54.99 39.27
CA ALA A 873 -63.54 54.67 40.65
C ALA A 873 -63.09 55.77 41.64
N ILE A 874 -61.91 56.36 41.42
CA ILE A 874 -61.42 57.51 42.19
C ILE A 874 -62.31 58.74 41.94
N LEU A 875 -62.69 59.02 40.69
CA LEU A 875 -63.60 60.12 40.35
C LEU A 875 -65.00 59.92 40.95
N VAL A 876 -65.51 58.70 40.99
CA VAL A 876 -66.79 58.35 41.63
C VAL A 876 -66.69 58.51 43.15
N LEU A 877 -65.57 58.12 43.78
CA LEU A 877 -65.31 58.35 45.19
C LEU A 877 -65.24 59.85 45.53
N ILE A 878 -64.55 60.65 44.71
CA ILE A 878 -64.48 62.11 44.84
C ILE A 878 -65.89 62.72 44.64
N GLY A 879 -66.64 62.28 43.63
CA GLY A 879 -68.01 62.72 43.40
C GLY A 879 -68.98 62.35 44.54
N TYR A 880 -68.82 61.17 45.14
CA TYR A 880 -69.56 60.73 46.32
C TYR A 880 -69.24 61.60 47.55
N GLN A 881 -67.97 61.90 47.79
CA GLN A 881 -67.53 62.82 48.84
C GLN A 881 -68.12 64.24 48.63
N MET A 882 -68.05 64.75 47.40
CA MET A 882 -68.59 66.07 47.03
C MET A 882 -70.11 66.18 47.18
N THR A 883 -70.85 65.13 46.82
CA THR A 883 -72.32 65.10 47.01
C THR A 883 -72.72 64.96 48.48
N GLY A 884 -71.91 64.27 49.30
CA GLY A 884 -72.04 64.26 50.76
C GLY A 884 -71.90 65.64 51.40
N ILE A 885 -70.96 66.45 50.89
CA ILE A 885 -70.73 67.84 51.32
C ILE A 885 -71.90 68.73 50.92
N LYS A 886 -72.39 68.64 49.68
CA LYS A 886 -73.55 69.41 49.20
C LYS A 886 -74.79 69.20 50.06
N LYS A 887 -75.08 67.94 50.45
CA LYS A 887 -76.20 67.61 51.35
C LYS A 887 -76.04 68.17 52.76
N LYS A 888 -74.81 68.23 53.30
CA LYS A 888 -74.54 68.87 54.61
C LYS A 888 -74.75 70.39 54.54
N ILE A 889 -74.31 71.03 53.48
CA ILE A 889 -74.47 72.47 53.25
C ILE A 889 -75.95 72.84 53.07
N GLU A 890 -76.70 72.08 52.27
CA GLU A 890 -78.15 72.28 52.09
C GLU A 890 -78.91 72.09 53.42
N LYS A 891 -78.51 71.13 54.27
CA LYS A 891 -79.12 70.92 55.59
C LYS A 891 -78.88 72.07 56.57
N ILE A 892 -77.72 72.74 56.48
CA ILE A 892 -77.38 73.93 57.29
C ILE A 892 -78.08 75.18 56.75
N LEU A 893 -78.21 75.33 55.43
CA LEU A 893 -78.99 76.40 54.80
C LEU A 893 -80.49 76.25 55.09
N LEU A 894 -81.05 75.04 55.01
CA LEU A 894 -82.45 74.77 55.34
C LEU A 894 -82.74 75.02 56.84
N SER A 895 -81.81 74.67 57.73
CA SER A 895 -81.98 74.94 59.17
C SER A 895 -81.92 76.43 59.49
N LYS A 896 -81.05 77.21 58.82
CA LYS A 896 -81.01 78.70 58.94
C LYS A 896 -82.25 79.39 58.35
N THR A 897 -82.80 78.86 57.25
CA THR A 897 -83.98 79.45 56.59
C THR A 897 -85.28 79.16 57.34
N ILE A 898 -85.39 77.99 58.00
CA ILE A 898 -86.52 77.63 58.86
C ILE A 898 -86.47 78.37 60.21
N PHE A 899 -85.27 78.66 60.74
CA PHE A 899 -85.11 79.43 61.99
C PHE A 899 -85.56 80.89 61.85
N ASN A 900 -85.26 81.55 60.72
CA ASN A 900 -85.62 82.97 60.50
C ASN A 900 -87.11 83.21 60.19
N LEU A 901 -87.89 82.15 59.98
CA LEU A 901 -89.27 82.27 59.50
C LEU A 901 -90.27 81.86 60.59
N TRP A 902 -89.96 80.88 61.46
CA TRP A 902 -90.95 80.21 62.33
C TRP A 902 -90.53 80.00 63.80
N ASP A 903 -89.34 80.43 64.23
CA ASP A 903 -88.91 80.53 65.66
C ASP A 903 -89.23 79.31 66.58
N ILE A 904 -89.13 78.08 66.05
CA ILE A 904 -89.31 76.84 66.83
C ILE A 904 -88.02 76.00 66.79
N PRO A 905 -87.41 75.68 67.95
CA PRO A 905 -86.25 74.80 68.01
C PRO A 905 -86.71 73.33 67.97
N ILE A 906 -86.52 72.66 66.83
CA ILE A 906 -86.87 71.24 66.72
C ILE A 906 -85.69 70.40 67.19
N LYS A 907 -85.83 69.84 68.40
CA LYS A 907 -84.97 68.78 68.94
C LYS A 907 -85.61 67.41 68.75
N ASN A 908 -84.72 66.44 68.51
CA ASN A 908 -84.76 65.03 68.91
C ASN A 908 -85.38 63.96 68.00
N SER A 909 -84.51 62.98 67.71
CA SER A 909 -84.65 61.51 67.82
C SER A 909 -85.67 60.71 66.99
N THR A 910 -85.08 59.71 66.33
CA THR A 910 -85.45 58.28 66.20
C THR A 910 -86.59 57.78 65.28
N ILE A 911 -86.16 57.01 64.28
CA ILE A 911 -86.58 55.63 63.93
C ILE A 911 -88.06 55.43 63.47
N LEU A 912 -88.30 54.97 62.22
CA LEU A 912 -88.58 53.54 61.89
C LEU A 912 -89.25 53.33 60.50
N SER A 913 -88.66 52.38 59.75
CA SER A 913 -89.18 51.32 58.85
C SER A 913 -90.35 51.46 57.86
N GLY A 914 -90.24 50.58 56.86
CA GLY A 914 -91.34 49.77 56.34
C GLY A 914 -91.74 50.15 54.93
N ILE A 915 -92.19 51.39 54.77
CA ILE A 915 -92.91 51.83 53.57
C ILE A 915 -91.95 52.29 52.45
N LEU A 916 -90.73 52.74 52.79
CA LEU A 916 -89.78 53.25 51.78
C LEU A 916 -89.21 52.16 50.85
N LYS A 917 -89.27 50.89 51.27
CA LYS A 917 -88.91 49.75 50.42
C LYS A 917 -89.91 49.51 49.29
N ILE A 918 -91.16 49.97 49.42
CA ILE A 918 -92.18 49.88 48.36
C ILE A 918 -91.99 50.99 47.32
N PHE A 919 -91.43 52.14 47.74
CA PHE A 919 -91.15 53.28 46.87
C PHE A 919 -89.99 53.02 45.90
N ILE A 920 -88.96 52.30 46.35
CA ILE A 920 -87.81 51.89 45.52
C ILE A 920 -88.24 50.99 44.35
N MET A 921 -89.33 50.23 44.50
CA MET A 921 -89.82 49.35 43.45
C MET A 921 -90.57 50.11 42.33
N HIS A 922 -91.10 51.31 42.60
CA HIS A 922 -91.89 52.08 41.64
C HIS A 922 -91.07 53.09 40.83
N CYS A 923 -90.01 53.67 41.41
CA CYS A 923 -89.16 54.65 40.71
C CYS A 923 -88.22 54.05 39.66
N GLN A 924 -88.03 52.73 39.63
CA GLN A 924 -87.19 52.06 38.63
C GLN A 924 -87.94 51.74 37.32
N ILE A 925 -89.28 51.70 37.35
CA ILE A 925 -90.08 51.23 36.21
C ILE A 925 -90.53 52.37 35.30
N ILE A 926 -90.58 53.59 35.82
CA ILE A 926 -90.97 54.74 35.03
C ILE A 926 -89.72 55.48 34.58
N TYR A 927 -89.44 55.35 33.29
CA TYR A 927 -88.94 56.48 32.53
C TYR A 927 -87.53 56.99 32.86
N LEU A 928 -86.45 56.42 32.34
CA LEU A 928 -86.35 55.62 31.14
C LEU A 928 -87.03 56.20 29.86
N ILE A 929 -87.65 57.39 29.87
CA ILE A 929 -88.20 58.05 28.67
C ILE A 929 -87.88 59.54 28.70
N ALA A 930 -86.99 59.95 27.79
CA ALA A 930 -86.73 61.32 27.36
C ALA A 930 -85.58 62.09 28.04
N ASN A 931 -84.45 62.06 27.33
CA ASN A 931 -83.43 63.10 27.24
C ASN A 931 -84.03 64.53 27.17
N PHE A 932 -83.43 65.51 27.86
CA PHE A 932 -82.50 66.49 27.24
C PHE A 932 -82.05 67.61 28.23
N ASN A 933 -80.74 67.87 28.17
CA ASN A 933 -79.92 69.07 28.41
C ASN A 933 -80.27 70.14 29.46
N VAL A 934 -79.29 70.39 30.34
CA VAL A 934 -78.92 71.74 30.79
C VAL A 934 -77.40 71.85 30.86
N ASP A 935 -76.87 72.87 30.18
CA ASP A 935 -75.46 73.30 30.12
C ASP A 935 -74.89 73.69 31.49
N VAL A 936 -73.60 73.42 31.72
CA VAL A 936 -72.87 73.82 32.92
C VAL A 936 -71.87 74.95 32.57
N PRO A 937 -71.99 76.15 33.18
CA PRO A 937 -71.00 77.21 33.06
C PRO A 937 -69.87 77.10 34.11
N GLN A 938 -68.82 77.88 33.86
CA GLN A 938 -67.44 77.76 34.33
C GLN A 938 -67.20 77.84 35.85
N ILE A 939 -66.30 76.97 36.30
CA ILE A 939 -65.75 76.80 37.65
C ILE A 939 -64.76 77.94 37.95
N ASN A 940 -65.24 79.11 38.39
CA ASN A 940 -64.34 80.16 38.90
C ASN A 940 -64.81 80.85 40.20
N GLN A 941 -65.77 80.27 40.93
CA GLN A 941 -66.24 80.83 42.21
C GLN A 941 -66.29 79.82 43.39
N VAL A 942 -65.70 78.63 43.27
CA VAL A 942 -65.76 77.60 44.33
C VAL A 942 -64.76 77.85 45.48
N LEU A 943 -63.79 78.76 45.33
CA LEU A 943 -62.72 78.97 46.31
C LEU A 943 -62.98 80.04 47.39
N GLN A 944 -64.17 80.66 47.47
CA GLN A 944 -64.46 81.69 48.49
C GLN A 944 -65.35 81.22 49.66
N VAL A 945 -65.65 79.92 49.80
CA VAL A 945 -66.56 79.41 50.86
C VAL A 945 -66.01 78.19 51.62
N LEU A 946 -64.69 78.07 51.77
CA LEU A 946 -64.11 77.08 52.69
C LEU A 946 -63.48 77.80 53.89
N ASP A 947 -64.01 77.53 55.07
CA ASP A 947 -63.46 78.01 56.34
C ASP A 947 -62.07 77.42 56.54
N GLN A 948 -61.08 78.22 56.98
CA GLN A 948 -59.65 77.84 56.97
C GLN A 948 -59.31 76.56 57.76
N ARG A 949 -60.18 76.15 58.70
CA ARG A 949 -60.00 74.91 59.49
C ARG A 949 -60.37 73.63 58.73
N GLU A 950 -61.40 73.65 57.86
CA GLU A 950 -61.85 72.44 57.17
C GLU A 950 -60.89 72.03 56.03
N LEU A 951 -60.18 72.98 55.44
CA LEU A 951 -59.12 72.71 54.47
C LEU A 951 -57.90 72.03 55.14
N LEU A 952 -57.57 72.44 56.37
CA LEU A 952 -56.45 71.88 57.13
C LEU A 952 -56.71 70.41 57.48
N ASP A 953 -57.90 70.07 57.97
CA ASP A 953 -58.29 68.69 58.29
C ASP A 953 -58.25 67.75 57.07
N TYR A 954 -58.62 68.28 55.89
CA TYR A 954 -58.57 67.51 54.64
C TYR A 954 -57.15 67.23 54.17
N ILE A 955 -56.26 68.23 54.28
CA ILE A 955 -54.83 68.07 53.99
C ILE A 955 -54.21 67.06 54.96
N LEU A 956 -54.57 67.13 56.25
CA LEU A 956 -54.08 66.21 57.28
C LEU A 956 -54.49 64.76 56.99
N CYS A 957 -55.77 64.53 56.65
CA CYS A 957 -56.28 63.20 56.34
C CYS A 957 -55.63 62.61 55.07
N SER A 958 -55.38 63.45 54.07
CA SER A 958 -54.67 63.06 52.83
C SER A 958 -53.19 62.73 53.11
N CYS A 959 -52.53 63.51 53.97
CA CYS A 959 -51.17 63.28 54.48
C CYS A 959 -51.06 61.90 55.17
N ILE A 960 -51.99 61.60 56.09
CA ILE A 960 -52.03 60.33 56.83
C ILE A 960 -52.29 59.15 55.88
N CYS A 961 -53.21 59.30 54.92
CA CYS A 961 -53.45 58.28 53.90
C CYS A 961 -52.20 58.00 53.06
N PHE A 962 -51.49 59.03 52.60
CA PHE A 962 -50.24 58.85 51.85
C PHE A 962 -49.18 58.14 52.69
N MET A 963 -49.02 58.54 53.97
CA MET A 963 -48.06 57.93 54.90
C MET A 963 -48.35 56.45 55.19
N LEU A 964 -49.63 56.08 55.28
CA LEU A 964 -50.02 54.70 55.59
C LEU A 964 -50.07 53.78 54.36
N THR A 965 -50.26 54.31 53.15
CA THR A 965 -50.55 53.49 51.96
C THR A 965 -49.47 53.53 50.87
N LEU A 966 -48.87 54.69 50.60
CA LEU A 966 -47.98 54.88 49.44
C LEU A 966 -46.52 55.09 49.84
N GLN A 967 -46.29 55.89 50.89
CA GLN A 967 -44.96 56.21 51.38
C GLN A 967 -44.11 54.98 51.71
N PRO A 968 -44.61 53.91 52.38
CA PRO A 968 -43.77 52.77 52.73
C PRO A 968 -43.20 52.06 51.49
N GLY A 969 -44.01 51.90 50.44
CA GLY A 969 -43.58 51.26 49.18
C GLY A 969 -42.60 52.10 48.36
N LEU A 970 -42.83 53.42 48.28
CA LEU A 970 -41.91 54.35 47.59
C LEU A 970 -40.56 54.46 48.30
N LEU A 971 -40.59 54.47 49.65
CA LEU A 971 -39.38 54.49 50.47
C LEU A 971 -38.59 53.19 50.31
N GLN A 972 -39.28 52.04 50.36
CA GLN A 972 -38.67 50.73 50.13
C GLN A 972 -38.02 50.62 48.75
N SER A 973 -38.70 51.08 47.69
CA SER A 973 -38.16 51.06 46.32
C SER A 973 -36.94 51.96 46.19
N SER A 974 -36.98 53.16 46.76
CA SER A 974 -35.85 54.11 46.73
C SER A 974 -34.63 53.58 47.49
N LEU A 975 -34.85 52.89 48.62
CA LEU A 975 -33.81 52.20 49.38
C LEU A 975 -33.16 51.07 48.58
N LEU A 976 -33.96 50.27 47.86
CA LEU A 976 -33.45 49.20 47.01
C LEU A 976 -32.59 49.73 45.86
N TYR A 977 -32.99 50.84 45.21
CA TYR A 977 -32.16 51.48 44.18
C TYR A 977 -30.85 52.07 44.74
N ALA A 978 -30.84 52.57 45.98
CA ALA A 978 -29.63 53.09 46.63
C ALA A 978 -28.68 51.99 47.14
N SER A 979 -29.20 50.77 47.33
CA SER A 979 -28.43 49.62 47.81
C SER A 979 -27.77 48.86 46.67
N CYS A 980 -26.47 48.59 46.81
CA CYS A 980 -25.71 47.82 45.82
C CYS A 980 -25.51 46.38 46.29
N ARG A 981 -25.85 45.43 45.42
CA ARG A 981 -25.62 43.99 45.59
C ARG A 981 -24.42 43.56 44.75
N LYS A 982 -23.51 42.79 45.33
CA LYS A 982 -22.31 42.28 44.65
C LYS A 982 -22.64 40.95 43.96
N ILE A 983 -22.46 40.86 42.64
CA ILE A 983 -22.62 39.64 41.83
C ILE A 983 -21.38 39.51 40.94
N ASP A 984 -20.61 38.43 41.11
CA ASP A 984 -19.35 38.14 40.40
C ASP A 984 -18.36 39.32 40.35
N ASP A 985 -18.04 39.86 41.54
CA ASP A 985 -17.16 41.04 41.72
C ASP A 985 -17.63 42.37 41.12
N ILE A 986 -18.81 42.41 40.49
CA ILE A 986 -19.46 43.63 40.01
C ILE A 986 -20.59 44.02 40.98
N LEU A 987 -20.70 45.32 41.30
CA LEU A 987 -21.78 45.84 42.13
C LEU A 987 -22.94 46.29 41.25
N TYR A 988 -24.13 45.75 41.46
CA TYR A 988 -25.37 46.09 40.76
C TYR A 988 -26.36 46.76 41.70
N SER A 989 -27.21 47.65 41.20
CA SER A 989 -28.31 48.21 41.99
C SER A 989 -29.32 47.11 42.33
N SER A 990 -29.71 46.99 43.60
CA SER A 990 -30.57 45.88 44.06
C SER A 990 -32.02 45.97 43.53
N ALA A 991 -32.43 47.14 43.02
CA ALA A 991 -33.73 47.31 42.38
C ALA A 991 -33.70 47.03 40.86
N ASP A 992 -32.56 47.20 40.20
CA ASP A 992 -32.39 46.95 38.77
C ASP A 992 -30.96 46.51 38.47
N LEU A 993 -30.80 45.20 38.25
CA LEU A 993 -29.52 44.56 37.93
C LEU A 993 -28.94 44.95 36.55
N ASN A 994 -29.58 45.82 35.76
CA ASN A 994 -28.98 46.40 34.56
C ASN A 994 -28.05 47.58 34.90
N ILE A 995 -28.21 48.14 36.10
CA ILE A 995 -27.48 49.34 36.51
C ILE A 995 -26.33 48.92 37.40
N LYS A 996 -25.10 49.10 36.93
CA LYS A 996 -23.91 48.86 37.74
C LYS A 996 -23.64 50.08 38.63
N CYS A 997 -23.28 49.83 39.88
CA CYS A 997 -23.09 50.87 40.88
C CYS A 997 -21.80 51.70 40.68
N ASP A 998 -20.84 51.16 39.93
CA ASP A 998 -19.61 51.83 39.52
C ASP A 998 -19.79 52.66 38.24
N GLU A 999 -20.88 52.47 37.50
CA GLU A 999 -21.16 53.26 36.32
C GLU A 999 -21.47 54.72 36.66
N THR A 1000 -21.00 55.61 35.78
CA THR A 1000 -21.18 57.05 35.93
C THR A 1000 -22.64 57.47 36.04
N VAL A 1001 -23.55 56.74 35.38
CA VAL A 1001 -25.00 56.98 35.42
C VAL A 1001 -25.56 56.75 36.83
N TYR A 1002 -25.13 55.69 37.50
CA TYR A 1002 -25.54 55.39 38.87
C TYR A 1002 -25.05 56.46 39.84
N LEU A 1003 -23.74 56.74 39.82
CA LEU A 1003 -23.09 57.65 40.78
C LEU A 1003 -23.56 59.11 40.63
N LYS A 1004 -23.80 59.58 39.40
CA LYS A 1004 -24.18 60.98 39.15
C LYS A 1004 -25.68 61.24 39.12
N THR A 1005 -26.48 60.21 38.85
CA THR A 1005 -27.91 60.40 38.54
C THR A 1005 -28.79 59.58 39.46
N VAL A 1006 -28.65 58.25 39.43
CA VAL A 1006 -29.54 57.35 40.16
C VAL A 1006 -29.36 57.51 41.67
N PHE A 1007 -28.13 57.41 42.17
CA PHE A 1007 -27.83 57.47 43.60
C PHE A 1007 -28.16 58.83 44.24
N PRO A 1008 -27.82 60.00 43.64
CA PRO A 1008 -28.24 61.29 44.19
C PRO A 1008 -29.77 61.48 44.18
N CYS A 1009 -30.45 61.05 43.13
CA CYS A 1009 -31.91 61.16 43.03
C CYS A 1009 -32.64 60.26 44.05
N THR A 1010 -32.12 59.05 44.30
CA THR A 1010 -32.71 58.12 45.26
C THR A 1010 -32.46 58.57 46.69
N ILE A 1011 -31.26 59.06 47.03
CA ILE A 1011 -30.96 59.69 48.32
C ILE A 1011 -31.88 60.89 48.57
N LEU A 1012 -32.07 61.76 47.57
CA LEU A 1012 -32.97 62.90 47.67
C LEU A 1012 -34.42 62.44 47.87
N SER A 1013 -34.85 61.39 47.17
CA SER A 1013 -36.19 60.80 47.31
C SER A 1013 -36.40 60.20 48.70
N ILE A 1014 -35.42 59.49 49.25
CA ILE A 1014 -35.44 58.96 50.61
C ILE A 1014 -35.54 60.12 51.61
N PHE A 1015 -34.71 61.16 51.47
CA PHE A 1015 -34.75 62.33 52.36
C PHE A 1015 -36.12 63.03 52.34
N ILE A 1016 -36.70 63.21 51.16
CA ILE A 1016 -38.04 63.81 51.01
C ILE A 1016 -39.09 62.92 51.67
N LEU A 1017 -39.10 61.62 51.37
CA LEU A 1017 -40.11 60.69 51.83
C LEU A 1017 -39.99 60.36 53.32
N SER A 1018 -38.78 60.27 53.88
CA SER A 1018 -38.56 59.87 55.29
C SER A 1018 -38.53 61.03 56.27
N LEU A 1019 -38.17 62.23 55.80
CA LEU A 1019 -37.94 63.38 56.68
C LEU A 1019 -38.81 64.58 56.31
N VAL A 1020 -38.74 65.06 55.07
CA VAL A 1020 -39.42 66.31 54.67
C VAL A 1020 -40.94 66.15 54.72
N PHE A 1021 -41.47 65.06 54.16
CA PHE A 1021 -42.90 64.83 54.08
C PHE A 1021 -43.54 64.52 55.45
N PRO A 1022 -42.96 63.66 56.30
CA PRO A 1022 -43.46 63.46 57.67
C PRO A 1022 -43.39 64.71 58.54
N VAL A 1023 -42.31 65.50 58.43
CA VAL A 1023 -42.19 66.78 59.15
C VAL A 1023 -43.19 67.80 58.63
N PHE A 1024 -43.40 67.89 57.31
CA PHE A 1024 -44.43 68.75 56.73
C PHE A 1024 -45.84 68.37 57.21
N CYS A 1025 -46.18 67.08 57.19
CA CYS A 1025 -47.47 66.60 57.69
C CYS A 1025 -47.61 66.77 59.22
N GLY A 1026 -46.51 66.66 59.98
CA GLY A 1026 -46.51 66.90 61.43
C GLY A 1026 -46.48 68.37 61.85
N ILE A 1027 -46.10 69.29 60.95
CA ILE A 1027 -46.25 70.75 61.15
C ILE A 1027 -47.69 71.21 60.79
N LEU A 1028 -48.35 70.47 59.90
CA LEU A 1028 -49.76 70.68 59.53
C LEU A 1028 -50.74 70.21 60.63
N GLU A 1029 -50.31 69.27 61.47
CA GLU A 1029 -51.00 68.79 62.68
C GLU A 1029 -50.79 69.76 63.85
#